data_AF-A0A7E6DAA7-F1
#
_entry.id   AF-A0A7E6DAA7-F1
#
_cell.length_a   1.000
_cell.length_b   1.000
_cell.length_c   1.000
_cell.angle_alpha   90.00
_cell.angle_beta   90.00
_cell.angle_gamma   90.00
#
_symmetry.space_group_name_H-M   'P 1'
#
loop_
_entity.id
_entity.type
_entity.pdbx_description
1 polymer ?
#
loop_
_entity_poly.entity_id
_entity_poly.type
_entity_poly.pdbx_seq_one_letter_code
_entity_poly.pdbx_strand_id
1 'polypeptide(L)'
;MTSAYCNDSIFANEDLRLDTFKNWPHESPVGVAALAKAGLFYTGIEDTVQCFSCGGCLKDWVEGDDPLEDHTKYFPNCQFLQNMKASAEVTSDLHRHDELAELTETTSESNLEDSAAVSSIVPEAAPSEAQWFQEAKSLNQRLREAYISASFRRMCLLELSSCLPTDRLLSCDLSLVLKHISTPVQQPALLSDVFTNLNSVMCVEGEAGSGKTVLLKKIALLWASGCCPLLNRFQLVFYLSLSSTRLDQGLANIICDQLPETEGSVTEMCLRNIIQRLKSQVLFLLDDYKEMCAVPQVIKKLIQKNHSSRTCLLIAVHTNRARGIHQYLDMTLEIKAFPFYNAIYILRSFFSHDIARLRKFMIHFGVNQNFQGIQKTPLFVAAVCANWFQYPFDHSLNDFAVFKSYMECLFLKYKTSAELLKVIVSSCGDLALKGFFSSCFEFGEDDLREAGVDEDEDLTMCLMSKFTAQRLRPVYRFLDPAFQEFLAVKRLIVLLDSDREEDQDLGLYYLKQINLSMVIKSYCTVFLRYISCFYYPSTKAGPKIVSHLLHLLDNKESLENISEKDDNLKHHSDVLEMTSLIKMVQQLSPQHSLLLVSERLLSLAIKIAYQSNTVAACSPFIMQFLQGKTLNWDVLKLQYFFDHPESLLLLRSIQVSLHGKLKLRTPIPDISALDMCWDKSQAPTIHQDCASAFEPMNEWAQNLAENQKKIMRFLNMKVSASPDISTGYWKLSPKQYKIPLLEVHVTDMDGVDQEMLRILMAVFSASQHIELHLQNSKGFVESLRPALEQYKASFTKCSINKSELNAVEQELLLNLPSLESLEVSGTTQVQDQLFSHLDKFLCLKELSVNVDKKNVFAVIPEEFLNLHHMEKLLIHISVEDSPSKLVKLIQNSPNLQVFHLECNRFSDFESLMIVLASCKKLKEIKLSGAFFNITPLVTILPNFISLKILNLEYQYVPDKETSEKFAYTLGSLHNLEELILPAGDGIHQVAKLIIQQCQHFRRLRVLSFTKTLNDDSVMEIAQVALNGGFQKLENLDLSMNHEITEEGYRNFFRALGNLPNLQELKISRHFTKCIRAQAATVKSLSQCMLRLPRLTSISMFSWLLDTEDIALLTSVKEKHPQSEHLTIYWKWVVPFSPVIQK
;
A
#
# COMPACT_ATOMS: atom_id res chain seq x y z
N MET A 1 -35.80 -15.10 -20.41
CA MET A 1 -35.48 -14.27 -19.23
C MET A 1 -36.79 -13.64 -18.78
N THR A 2 -37.46 -14.25 -17.80
CA THR A 2 -38.72 -13.77 -17.20
C THR A 2 -38.49 -13.75 -15.69
N SER A 3 -38.69 -12.58 -15.09
CA SER A 3 -38.32 -12.25 -13.72
C SER A 3 -39.26 -12.88 -12.69
N ALA A 4 -38.71 -13.68 -11.79
CA ALA A 4 -39.36 -14.04 -10.53
C ALA A 4 -39.09 -12.93 -9.50
N TYR A 5 -39.91 -11.86 -9.52
CA TYR A 5 -39.96 -10.91 -8.41
C TYR A 5 -41.13 -11.30 -7.47
N CYS A 6 -40.77 -11.33 -6.19
CA CYS A 6 -41.41 -11.96 -5.05
C CYS A 6 -42.76 -11.36 -4.61
N ASN A 7 -43.59 -12.21 -4.00
CA ASN A 7 -44.67 -11.85 -3.07
C ASN A 7 -44.16 -11.57 -1.62
N ASP A 8 -42.84 -11.39 -1.42
CA ASP A 8 -42.20 -11.19 -0.10
C ASP A 8 -41.73 -9.73 0.15
N SER A 9 -42.38 -8.75 -0.49
CA SER A 9 -42.10 -7.34 -0.20
C SER A 9 -42.82 -6.90 1.08
N ILE A 10 -42.11 -6.32 2.05
CA ILE A 10 -42.72 -5.68 3.24
C ILE A 10 -43.75 -4.61 2.85
N PHE A 11 -43.61 -4.05 1.65
CA PHE A 11 -44.51 -3.08 1.06
C PHE A 11 -45.75 -3.72 0.44
N ALA A 12 -46.04 -5.00 0.66
CA ALA A 12 -47.35 -5.59 0.38
C ALA A 12 -48.44 -5.06 1.34
N ASN A 13 -48.05 -4.62 2.55
CA ASN A 13 -48.94 -3.93 3.49
C ASN A 13 -49.10 -2.45 3.10
N GLU A 14 -50.35 -1.99 2.92
CA GLU A 14 -50.68 -0.61 2.54
C GLU A 14 -50.26 0.43 3.59
N ASP A 15 -50.42 0.11 4.89
CA ASP A 15 -50.04 1.02 5.98
C ASP A 15 -48.53 1.30 5.98
N LEU A 16 -47.72 0.29 5.65
CA LEU A 16 -46.27 0.43 5.51
C LEU A 16 -45.87 1.22 4.26
N ARG A 17 -46.67 1.15 3.18
CA ARG A 17 -46.48 2.00 2.00
C ARG A 17 -46.79 3.45 2.33
N LEU A 18 -47.90 3.72 2.99
CA LEU A 18 -48.29 5.05 3.46
C LEU A 18 -47.20 5.69 4.32
N ASP A 19 -46.59 4.91 5.22
CA ASP A 19 -45.51 5.35 6.09
C ASP A 19 -44.25 5.84 5.36
N THR A 20 -44.03 5.42 4.11
CA THR A 20 -42.88 5.88 3.30
C THR A 20 -43.01 7.35 2.86
N PHE A 21 -44.22 7.89 2.83
CA PHE A 21 -44.50 9.24 2.33
C PHE A 21 -44.37 10.34 3.39
N LYS A 22 -43.74 10.05 4.55
CA LYS A 22 -43.50 11.03 5.62
C LYS A 22 -42.74 12.29 5.16
N ASN A 23 -41.90 12.15 4.12
CA ASN A 23 -41.15 13.26 3.51
C ASN A 23 -41.55 13.50 2.04
N TRP A 24 -42.80 13.17 1.66
CA TRP A 24 -43.29 13.41 0.30
C TRP A 24 -43.30 14.92 -0.02
N PRO A 25 -42.83 15.36 -1.21
CA PRO A 25 -42.76 16.78 -1.54
C PRO A 25 -44.12 17.47 -1.43
N HIS A 26 -44.20 18.55 -0.67
CA HIS A 26 -45.45 19.32 -0.49
C HIS A 26 -45.99 19.94 -1.79
N GLU A 27 -45.14 20.07 -2.81
CA GLU A 27 -45.49 20.62 -4.12
C GLU A 27 -46.09 19.58 -5.08
N SER A 28 -46.08 18.29 -4.72
CA SER A 28 -46.65 17.24 -5.58
C SER A 28 -48.19 17.24 -5.54
N PRO A 29 -48.88 17.26 -6.70
CA PRO A 29 -50.33 17.44 -6.76
C PRO A 29 -51.13 16.17 -6.42
N VAL A 30 -50.46 15.02 -6.29
CA VAL A 30 -51.12 13.71 -6.14
C VAL A 30 -51.17 13.27 -4.67
N GLY A 31 -52.34 12.81 -4.25
CA GLY A 31 -52.58 12.34 -2.89
C GLY A 31 -51.82 11.05 -2.55
N VAL A 32 -51.04 11.10 -1.47
CA VAL A 32 -50.28 9.97 -0.90
C VAL A 32 -51.13 8.70 -0.71
N ALA A 33 -52.38 8.85 -0.28
CA ALA A 33 -53.29 7.71 -0.09
C ALA A 33 -53.64 7.00 -1.40
N ALA A 34 -53.80 7.75 -2.50
CA ALA A 34 -54.05 7.19 -3.82
C ALA A 34 -52.83 6.43 -4.35
N LEU A 35 -51.61 6.97 -4.13
CA LEU A 35 -50.34 6.32 -4.49
C LEU A 35 -50.17 4.98 -3.74
N ALA A 36 -50.39 4.98 -2.42
CA ALA A 36 -50.28 3.76 -1.61
C ALA A 36 -51.32 2.70 -2.00
N LYS A 37 -52.56 3.12 -2.30
CA LYS A 37 -53.64 2.24 -2.77
C LYS A 37 -53.36 1.64 -4.16
N ALA A 38 -52.68 2.39 -5.02
CA ALA A 38 -52.19 1.90 -6.31
C ALA A 38 -51.00 0.93 -6.19
N GLY A 39 -50.57 0.59 -4.97
CA GLY A 39 -49.45 -0.32 -4.73
C GLY A 39 -48.07 0.35 -4.81
N LEU A 40 -48.02 1.69 -4.79
CA LEU A 40 -46.80 2.47 -4.92
C LEU A 40 -46.29 2.91 -3.53
N PHE A 41 -44.97 2.93 -3.35
CA PHE A 41 -44.31 3.48 -2.17
C PHE A 41 -43.26 4.52 -2.58
N TYR A 42 -42.96 5.47 -1.70
CA TYR A 42 -42.03 6.55 -2.00
C TYR A 42 -40.57 6.08 -1.95
N THR A 43 -39.79 6.43 -2.97
CA THR A 43 -38.36 6.06 -3.05
C THR A 43 -37.44 6.98 -2.25
N GLY A 44 -37.94 8.13 -1.77
CA GLY A 44 -37.14 9.14 -1.06
C GLY A 44 -36.38 10.11 -1.97
N ILE A 45 -36.60 10.02 -3.29
CA ILE A 45 -35.96 10.87 -4.31
C ILE A 45 -37.06 11.60 -5.09
N GLU A 46 -37.04 12.94 -5.04
CA GLU A 46 -37.98 13.83 -5.75
C GLU A 46 -39.45 13.39 -5.59
N ASP A 47 -40.24 13.26 -6.65
CA ASP A 47 -41.61 12.74 -6.65
C ASP A 47 -41.68 11.29 -7.18
N THR A 48 -40.56 10.54 -7.12
CA THR A 48 -40.50 9.20 -7.68
C THR A 48 -41.07 8.16 -6.72
N VAL A 49 -42.04 7.37 -7.20
CA VAL A 49 -42.67 6.26 -6.49
C VAL A 49 -42.45 4.93 -7.20
N GLN A 50 -42.46 3.83 -6.47
CA GLN A 50 -42.20 2.50 -7.01
C GLN A 50 -43.26 1.48 -6.56
N CYS A 51 -43.68 0.60 -7.47
CA CYS A 51 -44.62 -0.47 -7.17
C CYS A 51 -43.97 -1.61 -6.39
N PHE A 52 -44.61 -2.08 -5.31
CA PHE A 52 -44.10 -3.21 -4.52
C PHE A 52 -44.14 -4.56 -5.26
N SER A 53 -45.05 -4.71 -6.24
CA SER A 53 -45.33 -5.98 -6.91
C SER A 53 -44.58 -6.11 -8.25
N CYS A 54 -44.66 -5.11 -9.14
CA CYS A 54 -43.95 -5.16 -10.43
C CYS A 54 -42.59 -4.45 -10.41
N GLY A 55 -42.28 -3.68 -9.37
CA GLY A 55 -41.06 -2.87 -9.29
C GLY A 55 -41.03 -1.66 -10.23
N GLY A 56 -42.12 -1.37 -10.96
CA GLY A 56 -42.23 -0.23 -11.87
C GLY A 56 -42.18 1.11 -11.15
N CYS A 57 -41.43 2.07 -11.69
CA CYS A 57 -41.29 3.42 -11.13
C CYS A 57 -42.07 4.45 -11.94
N LEU A 58 -42.72 5.39 -11.25
CA LEU A 58 -43.47 6.52 -11.80
C LEU A 58 -42.99 7.82 -11.14
N LYS A 59 -42.96 8.90 -11.91
CA LYS A 59 -42.43 10.22 -11.52
C LYS A 59 -43.04 11.31 -12.42
N ASP A 60 -42.73 12.58 -12.15
CA ASP A 60 -43.20 13.75 -12.90
C ASP A 60 -44.74 13.92 -12.84
N TRP A 61 -45.33 13.79 -11.63
CA TRP A 61 -46.78 13.79 -11.40
C TRP A 61 -47.42 15.18 -11.59
N VAL A 62 -48.54 15.25 -12.34
CA VAL A 62 -49.27 16.47 -12.68
C VAL A 62 -50.69 16.48 -12.06
N GLU A 63 -51.25 17.67 -11.86
CA GLU A 63 -52.62 17.83 -11.33
C GLU A 63 -53.65 17.17 -12.26
N GLY A 64 -54.37 16.17 -11.75
CA GLY A 64 -55.33 15.37 -12.51
C GLY A 64 -54.89 13.94 -12.83
N ASP A 65 -53.63 13.58 -12.56
CA ASP A 65 -53.14 12.21 -12.75
C ASP A 65 -53.78 11.24 -11.72
N ASP A 66 -54.21 10.06 -12.18
CA ASP A 66 -54.71 8.98 -11.33
C ASP A 66 -53.62 7.88 -11.20
N PRO A 67 -53.05 7.68 -9.99
CA PRO A 67 -52.00 6.69 -9.75
C PRO A 67 -52.35 5.27 -10.16
N LEU A 68 -53.61 4.87 -10.07
CA LEU A 68 -54.06 3.53 -10.42
C LEU A 68 -54.18 3.39 -11.94
N GLU A 69 -54.72 4.41 -12.63
CA GLU A 69 -54.80 4.42 -14.09
C GLU A 69 -53.42 4.48 -14.73
N ASP A 70 -52.53 5.35 -14.25
CA ASP A 70 -51.17 5.46 -14.77
C ASP A 70 -50.36 4.20 -14.50
N HIS A 71 -50.47 3.60 -13.32
CA HIS A 71 -49.83 2.32 -13.03
C HIS A 71 -50.38 1.21 -13.95
N THR A 72 -51.68 1.22 -14.26
CA THR A 72 -52.29 0.28 -15.22
C THR A 72 -51.83 0.53 -16.66
N LYS A 73 -51.68 1.78 -17.06
CA LYS A 73 -51.27 2.22 -18.40
C LYS A 73 -49.80 1.90 -18.68
N TYR A 74 -48.91 2.22 -17.76
CA TYR A 74 -47.46 2.04 -17.95
C TYR A 74 -46.98 0.63 -17.56
N PHE A 75 -47.67 -0.06 -16.65
CA PHE A 75 -47.30 -1.41 -16.18
C PHE A 75 -48.50 -2.38 -16.16
N PRO A 76 -49.14 -2.68 -17.32
CA PRO A 76 -50.38 -3.47 -17.40
C PRO A 76 -50.24 -4.94 -16.96
N ASN A 77 -49.01 -5.46 -16.92
CA ASN A 77 -48.71 -6.84 -16.51
C ASN A 77 -48.42 -6.99 -15.01
N CYS A 78 -48.67 -5.95 -14.21
CA CYS A 78 -48.47 -5.99 -12.76
C CYS A 78 -49.45 -6.97 -12.10
N GLN A 79 -48.92 -7.97 -11.37
CA GLN A 79 -49.74 -9.03 -10.75
C GLN A 79 -50.69 -8.48 -9.68
N PHE A 80 -50.29 -7.42 -8.96
CA PHE A 80 -51.17 -6.69 -8.04
C PHE A 80 -52.40 -6.09 -8.75
N LEU A 81 -52.21 -5.44 -9.90
CA LEU A 81 -53.31 -4.85 -10.67
C LEU A 81 -54.23 -5.91 -11.28
N GLN A 82 -53.67 -7.04 -11.74
CA GLN A 82 -54.46 -8.16 -12.27
C GLN A 82 -55.34 -8.80 -11.18
N ASN A 83 -54.81 -8.96 -9.97
CA ASN A 83 -55.58 -9.47 -8.82
C ASN A 83 -56.70 -8.49 -8.41
N MET A 84 -56.47 -7.17 -8.49
CA MET A 84 -57.50 -6.15 -8.25
C MET A 84 -58.62 -6.16 -9.29
N LYS A 85 -58.31 -6.43 -10.57
CA LYS A 85 -59.34 -6.56 -11.63
C LYS A 85 -60.17 -7.85 -11.49
N ALA A 86 -59.51 -8.96 -11.14
CA ALA A 86 -60.18 -10.24 -10.91
C ALA A 86 -61.15 -10.21 -9.71
N SER A 87 -60.88 -9.41 -8.68
CA SER A 87 -61.82 -9.24 -7.55
C SER A 87 -63.01 -8.33 -7.87
N ALA A 88 -62.87 -7.41 -8.84
CA ALA A 88 -63.95 -6.53 -9.29
C ALA A 88 -64.95 -7.26 -10.22
N GLU A 89 -64.49 -8.18 -11.09
CA GLU A 89 -65.35 -8.93 -12.01
C GLU A 89 -66.19 -10.04 -11.34
N VAL A 90 -65.86 -10.44 -10.10
CA VAL A 90 -66.66 -11.42 -9.31
C VAL A 90 -67.88 -10.76 -8.64
N THR A 91 -67.99 -9.43 -8.66
CA THR A 91 -69.08 -8.69 -7.98
C THR A 91 -70.27 -8.33 -8.88
N SER A 92 -70.27 -8.67 -10.18
CA SER A 92 -71.37 -8.37 -11.10
C SER A 92 -72.43 -9.49 -11.28
N ASP A 93 -72.23 -10.68 -10.71
CA ASP A 93 -73.14 -11.83 -10.90
C ASP A 93 -74.09 -12.12 -9.71
N LEU A 94 -74.14 -11.26 -8.68
CA LEU A 94 -75.00 -11.43 -7.50
C LEU A 94 -76.26 -10.53 -7.47
N HIS A 95 -76.55 -9.77 -8.53
CA HIS A 95 -77.78 -8.99 -8.66
C HIS A 95 -78.82 -9.66 -9.58
N ARG A 96 -79.23 -10.89 -9.29
CA ARG A 96 -80.54 -11.43 -9.68
C ARG A 96 -81.00 -12.48 -8.67
N HIS A 97 -81.64 -12.01 -7.60
CA HIS A 97 -82.86 -12.58 -7.01
C HIS A 97 -83.00 -12.01 -5.59
N ASP A 98 -83.62 -10.84 -5.50
CA ASP A 98 -84.33 -10.46 -4.28
C ASP A 98 -85.46 -9.48 -4.64
N GLU A 99 -86.69 -9.98 -4.57
CA GLU A 99 -88.00 -9.31 -4.49
C GLU A 99 -88.95 -10.48 -4.13
N LEU A 100 -89.65 -10.55 -3.00
CA LEU A 100 -90.43 -9.56 -2.28
C LEU A 100 -90.82 -10.16 -0.90
N ALA A 101 -91.01 -9.26 0.08
CA ALA A 101 -92.14 -9.14 1.03
C ALA A 101 -92.67 -10.42 1.76
N GLU A 102 -93.05 -10.45 3.02
CA GLU A 102 -93.81 -9.47 3.81
C GLU A 102 -94.03 -10.06 5.23
N LEU A 103 -93.98 -9.20 6.24
CA LEU A 103 -94.84 -9.12 7.44
C LEU A 103 -95.31 -10.36 8.25
N THR A 104 -95.24 -10.13 9.57
CA THR A 104 -96.21 -10.47 10.65
C THR A 104 -96.21 -11.83 11.37
N GLU A 105 -95.87 -11.72 12.65
CA GLU A 105 -96.62 -12.16 13.85
C GLU A 105 -96.89 -13.64 14.20
N THR A 106 -96.49 -13.95 15.45
CA THR A 106 -97.22 -14.69 16.52
C THR A 106 -97.19 -16.22 16.63
N THR A 107 -96.59 -16.66 17.76
CA THR A 107 -97.05 -17.66 18.75
C THR A 107 -97.81 -18.93 18.30
N SER A 108 -97.33 -20.12 18.69
CA SER A 108 -97.77 -20.88 19.88
C SER A 108 -97.38 -22.36 19.80
N GLU A 109 -97.20 -22.96 20.97
CA GLU A 109 -96.82 -24.34 21.33
C GLU A 109 -97.69 -25.46 20.73
N SER A 110 -97.15 -26.68 20.62
CA SER A 110 -97.59 -27.86 21.42
C SER A 110 -97.05 -29.22 20.90
N ASN A 111 -96.27 -29.89 21.77
CA ASN A 111 -96.46 -31.23 22.36
C ASN A 111 -96.54 -32.58 21.58
N LEU A 112 -95.94 -33.58 22.27
CA LEU A 112 -96.10 -35.05 22.31
C LEU A 112 -95.21 -35.88 21.35
N GLU A 113 -94.18 -36.61 21.83
CA GLU A 113 -94.19 -37.87 22.63
C GLU A 113 -94.90 -39.03 21.88
N ASP A 114 -94.44 -40.29 21.80
CA ASP A 114 -93.34 -40.99 22.50
C ASP A 114 -93.04 -42.39 21.90
N SER A 115 -91.99 -43.03 22.46
CA SER A 115 -91.86 -44.49 22.75
C SER A 115 -91.39 -45.47 21.64
N ALA A 116 -90.57 -46.50 21.89
CA ALA A 116 -89.64 -46.90 22.97
C ALA A 116 -88.94 -48.23 22.57
N ALA A 117 -87.74 -48.50 23.12
CA ALA A 117 -87.29 -49.78 23.72
C ALA A 117 -85.74 -49.91 23.79
N VAL A 118 -85.15 -49.54 24.94
CA VAL A 118 -84.32 -50.34 25.89
C VAL A 118 -83.61 -51.61 25.31
N SER A 119 -82.31 -51.92 25.47
CA SER A 119 -81.38 -51.81 26.62
C SER A 119 -79.89 -51.99 26.22
N SER A 120 -79.01 -51.29 26.97
CA SER A 120 -77.68 -51.69 27.49
C SER A 120 -76.69 -52.52 26.63
N ILE A 121 -75.50 -51.97 26.41
CA ILE A 121 -74.18 -52.54 26.78
C ILE A 121 -73.14 -51.41 26.72
N VAL A 122 -72.35 -51.24 27.78
CA VAL A 122 -71.14 -50.40 27.84
C VAL A 122 -70.03 -51.03 26.99
N PRO A 123 -69.16 -50.21 26.38
CA PRO A 123 -67.73 -50.42 26.63
C PRO A 123 -67.00 -49.14 27.05
N GLU A 124 -66.10 -49.30 28.02
CA GLU A 124 -65.11 -48.33 28.47
C GLU A 124 -64.06 -47.96 27.40
N ALA A 125 -63.57 -46.72 27.54
CA ALA A 125 -62.20 -46.21 27.33
C ALA A 125 -61.68 -45.83 25.92
N ALA A 126 -61.39 -44.53 25.77
CA ALA A 126 -60.05 -44.04 25.35
C ALA A 126 -59.76 -42.61 25.91
N PRO A 127 -59.24 -42.48 27.15
CA PRO A 127 -58.88 -41.19 27.74
C PRO A 127 -57.52 -40.61 27.27
N SER A 128 -56.70 -41.39 26.55
CA SER A 128 -55.29 -41.05 26.34
C SER A 128 -55.03 -40.03 25.22
N GLU A 129 -55.88 -39.95 24.18
CA GLU A 129 -55.63 -39.04 23.04
C GLU A 129 -55.82 -37.56 23.37
N ALA A 130 -56.76 -37.23 24.27
CA ALA A 130 -57.01 -35.85 24.68
C ALA A 130 -55.92 -35.31 25.62
N GLN A 131 -55.30 -36.18 26.41
CA GLN A 131 -54.38 -35.78 27.49
C GLN A 131 -53.00 -35.34 26.95
N TRP A 132 -52.35 -36.15 26.11
CA TRP A 132 -51.03 -35.76 25.56
C TRP A 132 -51.11 -34.52 24.65
N PHE A 133 -52.25 -34.32 23.98
CA PHE A 133 -52.48 -33.17 23.11
C PHE A 133 -52.65 -31.87 23.90
N GLN A 134 -53.39 -31.91 25.02
CA GLN A 134 -53.48 -30.80 25.98
C GLN A 134 -52.12 -30.46 26.60
N GLU A 135 -51.35 -31.49 26.98
CA GLU A 135 -49.98 -31.33 27.53
C GLU A 135 -49.02 -30.72 26.49
N ALA A 136 -49.08 -31.17 25.24
CA ALA A 136 -48.27 -30.61 24.14
C ALA A 136 -48.65 -29.15 23.84
N LYS A 137 -49.94 -28.80 23.88
CA LYS A 137 -50.42 -27.43 23.68
C LYS A 137 -49.98 -26.50 24.81
N SER A 138 -50.07 -26.96 26.06
CA SER A 138 -49.55 -26.24 27.23
C SER A 138 -48.04 -26.03 27.13
N LEU A 139 -47.29 -27.04 26.71
CA LEU A 139 -45.84 -26.94 26.52
C LEU A 139 -45.49 -25.96 25.38
N ASN A 140 -46.21 -25.99 24.25
CA ASN A 140 -46.03 -25.04 23.17
C ASN A 140 -46.16 -23.59 23.66
N GLN A 141 -47.24 -23.29 24.38
CA GLN A 141 -47.51 -21.94 24.86
C GLN A 141 -46.40 -21.45 25.81
N ARG A 142 -45.98 -22.30 26.76
CA ARG A 142 -44.87 -21.99 27.68
C ARG A 142 -43.55 -21.71 26.95
N LEU A 143 -43.23 -22.51 25.93
CA LEU A 143 -42.02 -22.29 25.11
C LEU A 143 -42.09 -20.96 24.35
N ARG A 144 -43.25 -20.62 23.79
CA ARG A 144 -43.45 -19.34 23.09
C ARG A 144 -43.26 -18.15 24.03
N GLU A 145 -43.86 -18.20 25.21
CA GLU A 145 -43.72 -17.16 26.24
C GLU A 145 -42.26 -17.02 26.70
N ALA A 146 -41.58 -18.15 26.94
CA ALA A 146 -40.17 -18.16 27.33
C ALA A 146 -39.27 -17.50 26.28
N TYR A 147 -39.45 -17.78 24.99
CA TYR A 147 -38.59 -17.21 23.94
C TYR A 147 -38.95 -15.76 23.57
N ILE A 148 -40.18 -15.32 23.83
CA ILE A 148 -40.60 -13.92 23.65
C ILE A 148 -40.07 -13.04 24.78
N SER A 149 -39.81 -13.61 25.96
CA SER A 149 -39.36 -12.88 27.14
C SER A 149 -38.10 -12.03 26.91
N ALA A 150 -37.99 -10.92 27.66
CA ALA A 150 -36.84 -10.03 27.58
C ALA A 150 -35.53 -10.70 28.06
N SER A 151 -35.61 -11.68 28.95
CA SER A 151 -34.45 -12.44 29.43
C SER A 151 -33.85 -13.34 28.34
N PHE A 152 -34.68 -13.92 27.47
CA PHE A 152 -34.20 -14.71 26.34
C PHE A 152 -33.61 -13.85 25.20
N ARG A 153 -34.20 -12.67 24.95
CA ARG A 153 -33.75 -11.72 23.92
C ARG A 153 -32.41 -11.06 24.26
N ARG A 154 -32.18 -10.75 25.55
CA ARG A 154 -30.91 -10.22 26.02
C ARG A 154 -29.78 -11.22 25.75
N MET A 155 -28.69 -10.74 25.16
CA MET A 155 -27.46 -11.49 24.96
C MET A 155 -26.30 -10.72 25.56
N CYS A 156 -25.68 -11.24 26.61
CA CYS A 156 -24.41 -10.67 27.04
C CYS A 156 -23.30 -11.18 26.10
N LEU A 157 -22.92 -10.37 25.10
CA LEU A 157 -21.68 -10.63 24.34
C LEU A 157 -20.45 -10.37 25.21
N LEU A 158 -20.53 -9.43 26.17
CA LEU A 158 -19.50 -9.03 27.11
C LEU A 158 -20.16 -8.61 28.44
N GLU A 159 -19.60 -8.98 29.60
CA GLU A 159 -19.99 -8.46 30.93
C GLU A 159 -19.53 -6.99 31.15
N LEU A 160 -19.27 -6.24 30.07
CA LEU A 160 -19.00 -4.82 30.14
C LEU A 160 -20.32 -4.09 30.34
N SER A 161 -20.61 -3.77 31.61
CA SER A 161 -21.55 -2.75 32.10
C SER A 161 -22.85 -2.61 31.27
N SER A 162 -23.97 -3.15 31.75
CA SER A 162 -25.40 -2.73 31.57
C SER A 162 -25.91 -1.96 30.32
N CYS A 163 -25.14 -1.74 29.25
CA CYS A 163 -25.32 -0.64 28.30
C CYS A 163 -25.37 -1.06 26.83
N LEU A 164 -25.07 -2.32 26.47
CA LEU A 164 -25.38 -2.85 25.13
C LEU A 164 -26.65 -3.72 25.20
N PRO A 165 -27.86 -3.16 24.95
CA PRO A 165 -29.00 -3.98 24.58
C PRO A 165 -28.71 -4.65 23.23
N THR A 166 -28.24 -5.89 23.30
CA THR A 166 -27.93 -6.76 22.15
C THR A 166 -29.16 -7.31 21.43
N ASP A 167 -30.37 -6.92 21.84
CA ASP A 167 -31.61 -7.31 21.17
C ASP A 167 -31.56 -6.99 19.65
N ARG A 168 -30.74 -6.00 19.26
CA ARG A 168 -30.50 -5.61 17.85
C ARG A 168 -29.57 -6.55 17.05
N LEU A 169 -28.81 -7.44 17.70
CA LEU A 169 -28.05 -8.47 16.98
C LEU A 169 -28.97 -9.56 16.42
N LEU A 170 -30.10 -9.82 17.09
CA LEU A 170 -31.12 -10.76 16.60
C LEU A 170 -31.78 -10.28 15.30
N SER A 171 -31.80 -8.98 15.03
CA SER A 171 -32.30 -8.44 13.76
C SER A 171 -31.33 -8.55 12.59
N CYS A 172 -30.04 -8.78 12.84
CA CYS A 172 -29.04 -8.89 11.77
C CYS A 172 -29.10 -10.27 11.10
N ASP A 173 -28.89 -10.33 9.79
CA ASP A 173 -28.79 -11.60 9.04
C ASP A 173 -27.34 -12.02 8.85
N LEU A 174 -27.07 -13.32 8.98
CA LEU A 174 -25.74 -13.88 8.75
C LEU A 174 -25.61 -14.34 7.30
N SER A 175 -24.39 -14.28 6.75
CA SER A 175 -24.12 -14.86 5.43
C SER A 175 -23.94 -16.38 5.58
N LEU A 176 -24.87 -17.13 5.02
CA LEU A 176 -24.92 -18.59 5.15
C LEU A 176 -24.64 -19.27 3.80
N VAL A 177 -23.94 -20.39 3.83
CA VAL A 177 -23.67 -21.23 2.66
C VAL A 177 -24.06 -22.66 2.98
N LEU A 178 -24.84 -23.27 2.09
CA LEU A 178 -25.16 -24.68 2.16
C LEU A 178 -24.03 -25.50 1.53
N LYS A 179 -23.50 -26.46 2.29
CA LYS A 179 -22.55 -27.48 1.84
C LYS A 179 -23.24 -28.83 1.80
N HIS A 180 -23.21 -29.47 0.63
CA HIS A 180 -23.62 -30.86 0.50
C HIS A 180 -22.46 -31.79 0.87
N ILE A 181 -22.73 -32.88 1.59
CA ILE A 181 -21.68 -33.79 2.09
C ILE A 181 -21.04 -34.59 0.95
N SER A 182 -21.82 -34.89 -0.10
CA SER A 182 -21.39 -35.70 -1.24
C SER A 182 -20.89 -34.92 -2.45
N THR A 183 -21.10 -33.60 -2.52
CA THR A 183 -20.69 -32.77 -3.67
C THR A 183 -20.00 -31.48 -3.23
N PRO A 184 -18.94 -31.02 -3.93
CA PRO A 184 -18.21 -29.81 -3.57
C PRO A 184 -18.96 -28.51 -3.89
N VAL A 185 -20.23 -28.58 -4.29
CA VAL A 185 -21.03 -27.41 -4.68
C VAL A 185 -21.39 -26.60 -3.42
N GLN A 186 -20.95 -25.35 -3.38
CA GLN A 186 -21.33 -24.37 -2.36
C GLN A 186 -22.40 -23.46 -2.94
N GLN A 187 -23.58 -23.40 -2.30
CA GLN A 187 -24.64 -22.49 -2.70
C GLN A 187 -24.88 -21.46 -1.58
N PRO A 188 -24.94 -20.15 -1.90
CA PRO A 188 -25.40 -19.15 -0.92
C PRO A 188 -26.83 -19.50 -0.51
N ALA A 189 -27.10 -19.49 0.79
CA ALA A 189 -28.40 -19.85 1.34
C ALA A 189 -29.01 -18.65 2.07
N LEU A 190 -30.27 -18.34 1.76
CA LEU A 190 -31.07 -17.43 2.56
C LEU A 190 -31.65 -18.17 3.77
N LEU A 191 -32.02 -17.44 4.81
CA LEU A 191 -32.64 -18.02 6.01
C LEU A 191 -33.91 -18.83 5.67
N SER A 192 -34.67 -18.38 4.67
CA SER A 192 -35.82 -19.09 4.10
C SER A 192 -35.44 -20.46 3.54
N ASP A 193 -34.31 -20.54 2.82
CA ASP A 193 -33.80 -21.79 2.24
C ASP A 193 -33.33 -22.75 3.33
N VAL A 194 -32.79 -22.24 4.43
CA VAL A 194 -32.45 -23.07 5.60
C VAL A 194 -33.73 -23.65 6.21
N PHE A 195 -34.79 -22.83 6.32
CA PHE A 195 -36.06 -23.27 6.89
C PHE A 195 -36.80 -24.29 6.04
N THR A 196 -36.77 -24.18 4.71
CA THR A 196 -37.37 -25.19 3.82
C THR A 196 -36.62 -26.53 3.89
N ASN A 197 -35.29 -26.47 4.01
CA ASN A 197 -34.42 -27.64 4.01
C ASN A 197 -34.29 -28.35 5.38
N LEU A 198 -34.86 -27.77 6.45
CA LEU A 198 -34.79 -28.27 7.84
C LEU A 198 -35.61 -29.55 8.11
N ASN A 199 -35.29 -30.64 7.43
CA ASN A 199 -36.10 -31.87 7.44
C ASN A 199 -35.52 -33.01 8.27
N SER A 200 -34.26 -32.89 8.73
CA SER A 200 -33.53 -33.95 9.44
C SER A 200 -32.44 -33.36 10.36
N VAL A 201 -31.28 -34.02 10.51
CA VAL A 201 -30.15 -33.52 11.31
C VAL A 201 -29.27 -32.63 10.45
N MET A 202 -29.19 -31.36 10.82
CA MET A 202 -28.39 -30.33 10.16
C MET A 202 -27.39 -29.73 11.14
N CYS A 203 -26.24 -29.31 10.62
CA CYS A 203 -25.19 -28.66 11.40
C CYS A 203 -25.01 -27.22 10.97
N VAL A 204 -24.85 -26.31 11.93
CA VAL A 204 -24.37 -24.94 11.72
C VAL A 204 -22.90 -24.90 12.10
N GLU A 205 -22.05 -24.89 11.09
CA GLU A 205 -20.61 -24.77 11.19
C GLU A 205 -20.19 -23.28 11.19
N GLY A 206 -19.28 -22.90 12.09
CA GLY A 206 -18.66 -21.59 12.04
C GLY A 206 -17.55 -21.40 13.08
N GLU A 207 -16.71 -20.39 12.86
CA GLU A 207 -15.61 -20.00 13.75
C GLU A 207 -16.11 -19.57 15.15
N ALA A 208 -15.20 -19.47 16.13
CA ALA A 208 -15.56 -18.96 17.45
C ALA A 208 -16.08 -17.51 17.34
N GLY A 209 -17.22 -17.22 17.98
CA GLY A 209 -17.82 -15.89 17.94
C GLY A 209 -18.51 -15.50 16.62
N SER A 210 -18.67 -16.41 15.65
CA SER A 210 -19.31 -16.13 14.34
C SER A 210 -20.82 -15.85 14.39
N GLY A 211 -21.47 -16.03 15.54
CA GLY A 211 -22.91 -15.79 15.71
C GLY A 211 -23.79 -17.05 15.67
N LYS A 212 -23.23 -18.26 15.86
CA LYS A 212 -24.00 -19.52 15.92
C LYS A 212 -25.16 -19.47 16.93
N THR A 213 -24.89 -19.09 18.17
CA THR A 213 -25.90 -18.88 19.22
C THR A 213 -26.94 -17.83 18.84
N VAL A 214 -26.51 -16.74 18.17
CA VAL A 214 -27.40 -15.67 17.69
C VAL A 214 -28.39 -16.23 16.68
N LEU A 215 -27.92 -17.04 15.73
CA LEU A 215 -28.75 -17.70 14.73
C LEU A 215 -29.78 -18.63 15.39
N LEU A 216 -29.37 -19.51 16.30
CA LEU A 216 -30.29 -20.44 16.96
C LEU A 216 -31.37 -19.70 17.77
N LYS A 217 -30.98 -18.69 18.57
CA LYS A 217 -31.94 -17.87 19.31
C LYS A 217 -32.87 -17.07 18.39
N LYS A 218 -32.38 -16.59 17.24
CA LYS A 218 -33.21 -15.93 16.21
C LYS A 218 -34.29 -16.87 15.68
N ILE A 219 -33.96 -18.14 15.41
CA ILE A 219 -34.93 -19.14 14.97
C ILE A 219 -36.00 -19.39 16.04
N ALA A 220 -35.59 -19.57 17.29
CA ALA A 220 -36.53 -19.74 18.41
C ALA A 220 -37.48 -18.55 18.56
N LEU A 221 -36.97 -17.31 18.44
CA LEU A 221 -37.75 -16.09 18.51
C LEU A 221 -38.72 -15.92 17.32
N LEU A 222 -38.26 -16.19 16.10
CA LEU A 222 -39.10 -16.14 14.89
C LEU A 222 -40.23 -17.17 14.93
N TRP A 223 -39.96 -18.36 15.46
CA TRP A 223 -40.99 -19.37 15.71
C TRP A 223 -41.99 -18.90 16.77
N ALA A 224 -41.49 -18.40 17.91
CA ALA A 224 -42.33 -18.02 19.03
C ALA A 224 -43.27 -16.84 18.71
N SER A 225 -42.75 -15.83 18.01
CA SER A 225 -43.50 -14.65 17.54
C SER A 225 -44.54 -14.96 16.46
N GLY A 226 -44.45 -16.11 15.79
CA GLY A 226 -45.36 -16.49 14.71
C GLY A 226 -45.14 -15.71 13.39
N CYS A 227 -44.10 -14.89 13.31
CA CYS A 227 -43.82 -14.04 12.14
C CYS A 227 -43.29 -14.82 10.92
N CYS A 228 -42.87 -16.08 11.08
CA CYS A 228 -42.32 -16.88 9.99
C CYS A 228 -43.23 -18.09 9.65
N PRO A 229 -43.91 -18.10 8.49
CA PRO A 229 -44.84 -19.17 8.13
C PRO A 229 -44.16 -20.53 7.96
N LEU A 230 -42.89 -20.55 7.54
CA LEU A 230 -42.12 -21.79 7.36
C LEU A 230 -41.83 -22.52 8.69
N LEU A 231 -41.73 -21.78 9.81
CA LEU A 231 -41.49 -22.35 11.13
C LEU A 231 -42.78 -22.86 11.78
N ASN A 232 -43.96 -22.44 11.31
CA ASN A 232 -45.26 -22.89 11.84
C ASN A 232 -45.52 -24.39 11.63
N ARG A 233 -44.74 -25.07 10.77
CA ARG A 233 -44.77 -26.53 10.63
C ARG A 233 -44.27 -27.26 11.88
N PHE A 234 -43.53 -26.58 12.75
CA PHE A 234 -43.05 -27.14 14.01
C PHE A 234 -44.02 -26.79 15.14
N GLN A 235 -44.59 -27.83 15.77
CA GLN A 235 -45.42 -27.67 16.95
C GLN A 235 -44.59 -27.46 18.21
N LEU A 236 -43.33 -27.90 18.28
CA LEU A 236 -42.46 -27.66 19.44
C LEU A 236 -41.04 -27.34 18.97
N VAL A 237 -40.44 -26.31 19.57
CA VAL A 237 -39.04 -25.92 19.36
C VAL A 237 -38.33 -25.86 20.70
N PHE A 238 -37.29 -26.68 20.87
CA PHE A 238 -36.48 -26.72 22.09
C PHE A 238 -35.10 -26.10 21.84
N TYR A 239 -34.80 -24.97 22.46
CA TYR A 239 -33.46 -24.40 22.52
C TYR A 239 -32.73 -24.95 23.74
N LEU A 240 -31.61 -25.66 23.52
CA LEU A 240 -30.84 -26.31 24.57
C LEU A 240 -29.37 -25.89 24.46
N SER A 241 -28.82 -25.24 25.48
CA SER A 241 -27.38 -25.04 25.62
C SER A 241 -26.76 -26.27 26.28
N LEU A 242 -25.85 -26.94 25.59
CA LEU A 242 -25.25 -28.20 26.08
C LEU A 242 -24.17 -27.97 27.15
N SER A 243 -23.67 -26.74 27.28
CA SER A 243 -22.59 -26.37 28.21
C SER A 243 -22.98 -26.49 29.70
N SER A 244 -24.27 -26.42 30.03
CA SER A 244 -24.81 -26.48 31.39
C SER A 244 -25.39 -27.84 31.78
N THR A 245 -25.30 -28.86 30.91
CA THR A 245 -25.97 -30.16 31.09
C THR A 245 -25.08 -31.21 31.75
N ARG A 246 -25.67 -32.11 32.57
CA ARG A 246 -24.98 -33.28 33.14
C ARG A 246 -25.12 -34.50 32.22
N LEU A 247 -24.11 -35.37 32.17
CA LEU A 247 -24.08 -36.54 31.26
C LEU A 247 -25.23 -37.55 31.50
N ASP A 248 -25.69 -37.67 32.74
CA ASP A 248 -26.69 -38.65 33.20
C ASP A 248 -28.13 -38.08 33.24
N GLN A 249 -28.32 -36.81 32.88
CA GLN A 249 -29.62 -36.15 32.95
C GLN A 249 -30.59 -36.64 31.86
N GLY A 250 -31.86 -36.83 32.25
CA GLY A 250 -32.98 -37.06 31.31
C GLY A 250 -33.36 -35.81 30.53
N LEU A 251 -34.06 -35.96 29.40
CA LEU A 251 -34.40 -34.84 28.51
C LEU A 251 -35.34 -33.84 29.17
N ALA A 252 -36.28 -34.30 29.99
CA ALA A 252 -37.22 -33.46 30.73
C ALA A 252 -36.50 -32.53 31.71
N ASN A 253 -35.52 -33.06 32.44
CA ASN A 253 -34.75 -32.28 33.40
C ASN A 253 -33.89 -31.24 32.69
N ILE A 254 -33.25 -31.59 31.58
CA ILE A 254 -32.47 -30.64 30.76
C ILE A 254 -33.36 -29.49 30.27
N ILE A 255 -34.57 -29.78 29.81
CA ILE A 255 -35.53 -28.75 29.36
C ILE A 255 -36.00 -27.89 30.53
N CYS A 256 -36.32 -28.49 31.68
CA CYS A 256 -36.81 -27.76 32.85
C CYS A 256 -35.74 -26.85 33.47
N ASP A 257 -34.48 -27.29 33.54
CA ASP A 257 -33.37 -26.51 34.09
C ASP A 257 -33.07 -25.23 33.28
N GLN A 258 -33.46 -25.21 31.99
CA GLN A 258 -33.18 -24.11 31.07
C GLN A 258 -34.38 -23.21 30.77
N LEU A 259 -35.58 -23.54 31.29
CA LEU A 259 -36.79 -22.72 31.17
C LEU A 259 -37.03 -21.94 32.47
N PRO A 260 -37.29 -20.62 32.43
CA PRO A 260 -37.52 -19.82 33.63
C PRO A 260 -38.86 -20.19 34.31
N GLU A 261 -38.78 -20.42 35.64
CA GLU A 261 -39.85 -20.64 36.64
C GLU A 261 -41.06 -21.48 36.19
N THR A 262 -41.06 -22.77 36.58
CA THR A 262 -42.16 -23.70 36.30
C THR A 262 -42.88 -24.13 37.58
N GLU A 263 -44.15 -23.74 37.72
CA GLU A 263 -45.15 -24.55 38.42
C GLU A 263 -45.71 -25.57 37.40
N GLY A 264 -45.36 -26.85 37.56
CA GLY A 264 -45.85 -27.97 36.73
C GLY A 264 -44.73 -28.72 35.98
N SER A 265 -44.21 -29.78 36.60
CA SER A 265 -43.13 -30.63 36.07
C SER A 265 -43.57 -31.41 34.83
N VAL A 266 -42.87 -31.23 33.71
CA VAL A 266 -43.00 -32.10 32.54
C VAL A 266 -42.28 -33.42 32.85
N THR A 267 -42.97 -34.56 32.75
CA THR A 267 -42.35 -35.87 33.01
C THR A 267 -41.66 -36.42 31.78
N GLU A 268 -40.62 -37.24 31.96
CA GLU A 268 -39.89 -37.89 30.85
C GLU A 268 -40.82 -38.78 29.99
N MET A 269 -41.83 -39.40 30.62
CA MET A 269 -42.82 -40.23 29.93
C MET A 269 -43.74 -39.40 29.03
N CYS A 270 -44.19 -38.24 29.52
CA CYS A 270 -44.97 -37.26 28.75
C CYS A 270 -44.18 -36.78 27.52
N LEU A 271 -42.95 -36.30 27.71
CA LEU A 271 -42.08 -35.84 26.62
C LEU A 271 -41.81 -36.93 25.59
N ARG A 272 -41.53 -38.16 26.02
CA ARG A 272 -41.32 -39.30 25.11
C ARG A 272 -42.55 -39.57 24.25
N ASN A 273 -43.74 -39.56 24.85
CA ASN A 273 -45.01 -39.77 24.12
C ASN A 273 -45.25 -38.65 23.10
N ILE A 274 -45.05 -37.38 23.50
CA ILE A 274 -45.21 -36.20 22.63
C ILE A 274 -44.24 -36.29 21.44
N ILE A 275 -42.95 -36.55 21.69
CA ILE A 275 -41.93 -36.62 20.62
C ILE A 275 -42.22 -37.76 19.65
N GLN A 276 -42.60 -38.95 20.15
CA GLN A 276 -42.94 -40.09 19.30
C GLN A 276 -44.17 -39.85 18.40
N ARG A 277 -45.12 -39.04 18.85
CA ARG A 277 -46.34 -38.71 18.08
C ARG A 277 -46.10 -37.57 17.09
N LEU A 278 -45.41 -36.51 17.50
CA LEU A 278 -45.17 -35.31 16.68
C LEU A 278 -44.04 -35.46 15.66
N LYS A 279 -43.04 -36.33 15.92
CA LYS A 279 -41.95 -36.67 14.98
C LYS A 279 -41.30 -35.42 14.35
N SER A 280 -41.51 -35.19 13.04
CA SER A 280 -40.91 -34.10 12.27
C SER A 280 -41.48 -32.71 12.61
N GLN A 281 -42.52 -32.65 13.44
CA GLN A 281 -43.05 -31.39 13.97
C GLN A 281 -42.31 -30.91 15.23
N VAL A 282 -41.27 -31.64 15.67
CA VAL A 282 -40.40 -31.24 16.80
C VAL A 282 -39.02 -30.86 16.28
N LEU A 283 -38.56 -29.66 16.65
CA LEU A 283 -37.25 -29.13 16.32
C LEU A 283 -36.41 -28.93 17.59
N PHE A 284 -35.19 -29.48 17.59
CA PHE A 284 -34.19 -29.22 18.62
C PHE A 284 -33.10 -28.30 18.07
N LEU A 285 -32.86 -27.18 18.76
CA LEU A 285 -31.78 -26.24 18.52
C LEU A 285 -30.72 -26.48 19.59
N LEU A 286 -29.65 -27.17 19.23
CA LEU A 286 -28.58 -27.55 20.16
C LEU A 286 -27.41 -26.57 20.04
N ASP A 287 -27.14 -25.85 21.12
CA ASP A 287 -26.07 -24.86 21.21
C ASP A 287 -24.88 -25.40 22.03
N ASP A 288 -23.69 -24.84 21.81
CA ASP A 288 -22.44 -25.20 22.50
C ASP A 288 -22.00 -26.68 22.39
N TYR A 289 -22.15 -27.30 21.21
CA TYR A 289 -21.63 -28.66 21.01
C TYR A 289 -20.09 -28.69 21.10
N LYS A 290 -19.57 -29.55 21.99
CA LYS A 290 -18.14 -29.84 22.13
C LYS A 290 -17.76 -31.12 21.40
N GLU A 291 -18.03 -32.27 22.02
CA GLU A 291 -17.72 -33.59 21.47
C GLU A 291 -18.80 -34.61 21.83
N MET A 292 -18.92 -35.69 21.05
CA MET A 292 -19.90 -36.77 21.29
C MET A 292 -19.76 -37.46 22.65
N CYS A 293 -18.63 -37.32 23.33
CA CYS A 293 -18.40 -37.85 24.67
C CYS A 293 -18.93 -36.92 25.77
N ALA A 294 -19.08 -35.63 25.48
CA ALA A 294 -19.54 -34.59 26.40
C ALA A 294 -21.06 -34.34 26.29
N VAL A 295 -21.75 -34.96 25.34
CA VAL A 295 -23.21 -34.81 25.14
C VAL A 295 -23.97 -35.82 26.01
N PRO A 296 -25.06 -35.42 26.71
CA PRO A 296 -25.90 -36.33 27.48
C PRO A 296 -26.39 -37.53 26.65
N GLN A 297 -26.48 -38.70 27.28
CA GLN A 297 -26.79 -39.96 26.59
C GLN A 297 -28.12 -39.93 25.82
N VAL A 298 -29.11 -39.17 26.29
CA VAL A 298 -30.41 -39.03 25.63
C VAL A 298 -30.30 -38.24 24.33
N ILE A 299 -29.54 -37.13 24.33
CA ILE A 299 -29.29 -36.30 23.14
C ILE A 299 -28.39 -37.04 22.15
N LYS A 300 -27.38 -37.77 22.64
CA LYS A 300 -26.54 -38.64 21.81
C LYS A 300 -27.36 -39.68 21.04
N LYS A 301 -28.34 -40.31 21.71
CA LYS A 301 -29.29 -41.24 21.06
C LYS A 301 -30.16 -40.54 20.02
N LEU A 302 -30.63 -39.31 20.27
CA LEU A 302 -31.40 -38.52 19.30
C LEU A 302 -30.59 -38.24 18.02
N ILE A 303 -29.31 -37.92 18.15
CA ILE A 303 -28.44 -37.66 16.99
C ILE A 303 -28.13 -38.98 16.25
N GLN A 304 -27.67 -40.02 16.95
CA GLN A 304 -27.21 -41.27 16.33
C GLN A 304 -28.34 -42.16 15.79
N LYS A 305 -29.52 -42.12 16.42
CA LYS A 305 -30.68 -42.96 16.06
C LYS A 305 -31.87 -42.11 15.58
N ASN A 306 -31.62 -41.01 14.86
CA ASN A 306 -32.69 -40.13 14.40
C ASN A 306 -33.69 -40.83 13.45
N HIS A 307 -33.31 -41.93 12.79
CA HIS A 307 -34.25 -42.75 12.02
C HIS A 307 -35.41 -43.31 12.86
N SER A 308 -35.22 -43.45 14.18
CA SER A 308 -36.23 -43.93 15.13
C SER A 308 -37.15 -42.81 15.65
N SER A 309 -36.63 -41.58 15.85
CA SER A 309 -37.39 -40.43 16.36
C SER A 309 -38.00 -39.55 15.26
N ARG A 310 -37.37 -39.51 14.08
CA ARG A 310 -37.73 -38.65 12.93
C ARG A 310 -37.92 -37.18 13.31
N THR A 311 -37.08 -36.70 14.22
CA THR A 311 -37.08 -35.31 14.72
C THR A 311 -36.13 -34.45 13.91
N CYS A 312 -36.37 -33.14 13.87
CA CYS A 312 -35.48 -32.18 13.21
C CYS A 312 -34.46 -31.64 14.24
N LEU A 313 -33.18 -31.62 13.89
CA LEU A 313 -32.11 -31.15 14.76
C LEU A 313 -31.25 -30.13 14.03
N LEU A 314 -31.00 -28.99 14.65
CA LEU A 314 -30.02 -28.00 14.19
C LEU A 314 -28.95 -27.83 15.27
N ILE A 315 -27.72 -28.21 14.95
CA ILE A 315 -26.62 -28.31 15.93
C ILE A 315 -25.57 -27.26 15.60
N ALA A 316 -25.32 -26.33 16.53
CA ALA A 316 -24.23 -25.37 16.41
C ALA A 316 -22.90 -26.02 16.77
N VAL A 317 -21.98 -26.08 15.81
CA VAL A 317 -20.69 -26.76 15.93
C VAL A 317 -19.56 -25.83 15.49
N HIS A 318 -18.43 -25.89 16.18
CA HIS A 318 -17.21 -25.23 15.74
C HIS A 318 -16.58 -25.98 14.56
N THR A 319 -16.01 -25.24 13.61
CA THR A 319 -15.39 -25.78 12.37
C THR A 319 -14.37 -26.90 12.63
N ASN A 320 -13.59 -26.81 13.72
CA ASN A 320 -12.64 -27.86 14.13
C ASN A 320 -13.31 -29.19 14.52
N ARG A 321 -14.55 -29.14 15.04
CA ARG A 321 -15.28 -30.27 15.63
C ARG A 321 -16.33 -30.87 14.69
N ALA A 322 -16.58 -30.24 13.54
CA ALA A 322 -17.55 -30.72 12.54
C ALA A 322 -17.26 -32.16 12.05
N ARG A 323 -15.99 -32.56 11.98
CA ARG A 323 -15.59 -33.91 11.54
C ARG A 323 -16.20 -35.03 12.39
N GLY A 324 -16.33 -34.82 13.70
CA GLY A 324 -16.85 -35.85 14.63
C GLY A 324 -18.34 -36.14 14.47
N ILE A 325 -19.09 -35.19 13.90
CA ILE A 325 -20.55 -35.30 13.69
C ILE A 325 -20.93 -35.54 12.22
N HIS A 326 -20.00 -35.31 11.29
CA HIS A 326 -20.22 -35.34 9.84
C HIS A 326 -20.90 -36.61 9.32
N GLN A 327 -20.63 -37.77 9.93
CA GLN A 327 -21.24 -39.06 9.55
C GLN A 327 -22.74 -39.18 9.85
N TYR A 328 -23.30 -38.26 10.63
CA TYR A 328 -24.72 -38.27 11.03
C TYR A 328 -25.52 -37.11 10.42
N LEU A 329 -24.87 -36.27 9.63
CA LEU A 329 -25.47 -35.09 9.02
C LEU A 329 -25.94 -35.42 7.61
N ASP A 330 -27.04 -34.79 7.19
CA ASP A 330 -27.46 -34.81 5.79
C ASP A 330 -26.95 -33.57 5.04
N MET A 331 -26.93 -32.43 5.73
CA MET A 331 -26.46 -31.14 5.20
C MET A 331 -25.70 -30.33 6.26
N THR A 332 -24.77 -29.50 5.80
CA THR A 332 -23.99 -28.59 6.65
C THR A 332 -24.19 -27.15 6.20
N LEU A 333 -24.54 -26.28 7.14
CA LEU A 333 -24.69 -24.85 6.96
C LEU A 333 -23.43 -24.15 7.49
N GLU A 334 -22.66 -23.51 6.63
CA GLU A 334 -21.47 -22.74 7.04
C GLU A 334 -21.80 -21.25 7.17
N ILE A 335 -21.45 -20.65 8.30
CA ILE A 335 -21.43 -19.20 8.46
C ILE A 335 -20.13 -18.67 7.86
N LYS A 336 -20.21 -17.98 6.71
CA LYS A 336 -19.03 -17.47 5.99
C LYS A 336 -18.45 -16.23 6.63
N ALA A 337 -19.30 -15.24 6.91
CA ALA A 337 -18.88 -13.95 7.42
C ALA A 337 -20.05 -13.18 8.05
N PHE A 338 -19.72 -12.14 8.80
CA PHE A 338 -20.66 -11.14 9.27
C PHE A 338 -20.67 -9.95 8.30
N PRO A 339 -21.74 -9.74 7.52
CA PRO A 339 -21.73 -8.70 6.48
C PRO A 339 -21.46 -7.30 7.01
N PHE A 340 -20.66 -6.51 6.27
CA PHE A 340 -20.27 -5.15 6.67
C PHE A 340 -21.48 -4.25 6.98
N TYR A 341 -22.53 -4.34 6.17
CA TYR A 341 -23.72 -3.52 6.35
C TYR A 341 -24.38 -3.75 7.72
N ASN A 342 -24.31 -4.97 8.27
CA ASN A 342 -24.80 -5.25 9.63
C ASN A 342 -23.92 -4.60 10.69
N ALA A 343 -22.59 -4.58 10.49
CA ALA A 343 -21.68 -3.87 11.39
C ALA A 343 -22.00 -2.37 11.42
N ILE A 344 -22.21 -1.77 10.26
CA ILE A 344 -22.61 -0.36 10.15
C ILE A 344 -24.00 -0.12 10.73
N TYR A 345 -24.96 -1.03 10.52
CA TYR A 345 -26.28 -0.95 11.14
C TYR A 345 -26.18 -0.91 12.67
N ILE A 346 -25.42 -1.84 13.26
CA ILE A 346 -25.18 -1.90 14.71
C ILE A 346 -24.54 -0.60 15.21
N LEU A 347 -23.44 -0.16 14.57
CA LEU A 347 -22.72 1.06 14.97
C LEU A 347 -23.58 2.31 14.82
N ARG A 348 -24.33 2.47 13.73
CA ARG A 348 -25.28 3.57 13.53
C ARG A 348 -26.37 3.58 14.58
N SER A 349 -26.80 2.40 15.03
CA SER A 349 -27.85 2.26 16.03
C SER A 349 -27.39 2.70 17.43
N PHE A 350 -26.12 2.48 17.78
CA PHE A 350 -25.53 2.88 19.07
C PHE A 350 -24.96 4.31 19.05
N PHE A 351 -24.40 4.75 17.92
CA PHE A 351 -23.70 6.03 17.76
C PHE A 351 -24.41 6.96 16.76
N SER A 352 -25.75 7.03 16.82
CA SER A 352 -26.54 7.91 15.95
C SER A 352 -26.20 9.39 16.08
N HIS A 353 -25.61 9.79 17.20
CA HIS A 353 -25.17 11.15 17.51
C HIS A 353 -23.82 11.53 16.88
N ASP A 354 -22.98 10.57 16.47
CA ASP A 354 -21.64 10.83 15.87
C ASP A 354 -21.49 10.16 14.49
N ILE A 355 -22.29 10.65 13.53
CA ILE A 355 -22.26 10.18 12.14
C ILE A 355 -20.93 10.50 11.45
N ALA A 356 -20.19 11.52 11.90
CA ALA A 356 -18.90 11.89 11.32
C ALA A 356 -17.84 10.81 11.60
N ARG A 357 -17.74 10.32 12.84
CA ARG A 357 -16.86 9.19 13.19
C ARG A 357 -17.25 7.91 12.45
N LEU A 358 -18.55 7.62 12.33
CA LEU A 358 -19.03 6.48 11.55
C LEU A 358 -18.64 6.59 10.06
N ARG A 359 -18.78 7.77 9.44
CA ARG A 359 -18.38 7.98 8.04
C ARG A 359 -16.87 7.82 7.85
N LYS A 360 -16.06 8.35 8.77
CA LYS A 360 -14.60 8.13 8.76
C LYS A 360 -14.26 6.65 8.89
N PHE A 361 -14.94 5.91 9.76
CA PHE A 361 -14.77 4.46 9.89
C PHE A 361 -15.15 3.71 8.63
N MET A 362 -16.26 4.06 7.98
CA MET A 362 -16.65 3.47 6.69
C MET A 362 -15.61 3.70 5.60
N ILE A 363 -15.03 4.91 5.52
CA ILE A 363 -13.99 5.24 4.55
C ILE A 363 -12.70 4.46 4.87
N HIS A 364 -12.25 4.47 6.12
CA HIS A 364 -11.06 3.74 6.55
C HIS A 364 -11.19 2.24 6.28
N PHE A 365 -12.37 1.68 6.51
CA PHE A 365 -12.68 0.28 6.27
C PHE A 365 -12.75 -0.06 4.77
N GLY A 366 -13.34 0.83 3.95
CA GLY A 366 -13.46 0.63 2.50
C GLY A 366 -12.12 0.71 1.77
N VAL A 367 -11.18 1.52 2.28
CA VAL A 367 -9.84 1.67 1.70
C VAL A 367 -8.93 0.50 2.11
N ASN A 368 -8.98 0.02 3.36
CA ASN A 368 -8.08 -1.04 3.83
C ASN A 368 -8.66 -2.45 3.58
N GLN A 369 -8.12 -3.15 2.58
CA GLN A 369 -8.50 -4.54 2.28
C GLN A 369 -8.27 -5.50 3.47
N ASN A 370 -7.29 -5.20 4.33
CA ASN A 370 -6.93 -6.01 5.51
C ASN A 370 -8.09 -6.21 6.51
N PHE A 371 -9.08 -5.32 6.55
CA PHE A 371 -10.19 -5.53 7.47
C PHE A 371 -11.31 -6.42 6.94
N GLN A 372 -11.35 -6.70 5.64
CA GLN A 372 -12.38 -7.56 5.06
C GLN A 372 -12.31 -8.98 5.65
N GLY A 373 -11.10 -9.47 5.97
CA GLY A 373 -10.88 -10.76 6.64
C GLY A 373 -11.39 -10.81 8.08
N ILE A 374 -11.39 -9.66 8.77
CA ILE A 374 -11.69 -9.55 10.20
C ILE A 374 -13.21 -9.45 10.48
N GLN A 375 -13.99 -9.03 9.48
CA GLN A 375 -15.46 -8.97 9.56
C GLN A 375 -16.16 -10.34 9.54
N LYS A 376 -15.45 -11.43 9.83
CA LYS A 376 -16.10 -12.74 9.95
C LYS A 376 -17.00 -12.86 11.18
N THR A 377 -16.75 -12.09 12.25
CA THR A 377 -17.40 -12.30 13.54
C THR A 377 -18.10 -11.04 14.09
N PRO A 378 -19.34 -11.18 14.60
CA PRO A 378 -20.01 -10.14 15.39
C PRO A 378 -19.21 -9.66 16.61
N LEU A 379 -18.32 -10.51 17.15
CA LEU A 379 -17.47 -10.19 18.31
C LEU A 379 -16.53 -9.01 18.03
N PHE A 380 -16.05 -8.87 16.80
CA PHE A 380 -15.21 -7.74 16.41
C PHE A 380 -15.98 -6.41 16.45
N VAL A 381 -17.23 -6.40 15.99
CA VAL A 381 -18.10 -5.21 16.07
C VAL A 381 -18.35 -4.84 17.52
N ALA A 382 -18.55 -5.82 18.40
CA ALA A 382 -18.67 -5.59 19.84
C ALA A 382 -17.40 -4.96 20.43
N ALA A 383 -16.21 -5.39 20.00
CA ALA A 383 -14.94 -4.80 20.43
C ALA A 383 -14.77 -3.34 19.97
N VAL A 384 -15.17 -3.01 18.72
CA VAL A 384 -15.20 -1.63 18.23
C VAL A 384 -16.16 -0.77 19.05
N CYS A 385 -17.36 -1.28 19.34
CA CYS A 385 -18.33 -0.59 20.20
C CYS A 385 -17.75 -0.32 21.59
N ALA A 386 -17.15 -1.33 22.23
CA ALA A 386 -16.54 -1.19 23.55
C ALA A 386 -15.46 -0.10 23.58
N ASN A 387 -14.61 -0.07 22.55
CA ASN A 387 -13.59 0.97 22.39
C ASN A 387 -14.22 2.37 22.30
N TRP A 388 -15.23 2.55 21.45
CA TRP A 388 -15.85 3.85 21.22
C TRP A 388 -16.58 4.38 22.46
N PHE A 389 -17.15 3.49 23.28
CA PHE A 389 -17.70 3.86 24.59
C PHE A 389 -16.62 4.27 25.59
N GLN A 390 -15.46 3.59 25.58
CA GLN A 390 -14.34 3.89 26.48
C GLN A 390 -13.60 5.18 26.09
N TYR A 391 -13.52 5.50 24.79
CA TYR A 391 -12.83 6.67 24.25
C TYR A 391 -13.76 7.46 23.30
N PRO A 392 -14.72 8.24 23.85
CA PRO A 392 -15.70 8.98 23.05
C PRO A 392 -15.08 10.12 22.23
N PHE A 393 -13.97 10.71 22.68
CA PHE A 393 -13.31 11.86 22.03
C PHE A 393 -12.13 11.48 21.13
N ASP A 394 -11.75 10.19 21.06
CA ASP A 394 -10.68 9.75 20.15
C ASP A 394 -11.25 9.52 18.74
N HIS A 395 -11.00 10.47 17.85
CA HIS A 395 -11.39 10.38 16.45
C HIS A 395 -10.37 9.63 15.57
N SER A 396 -9.26 9.15 16.15
CA SER A 396 -8.28 8.36 15.41
C SER A 396 -8.81 6.93 15.22
N LEU A 397 -8.92 6.50 13.97
CA LEU A 397 -9.35 5.16 13.61
C LEU A 397 -8.14 4.43 13.04
N ASN A 398 -7.57 3.54 13.84
CA ASN A 398 -6.38 2.78 13.49
C ASN A 398 -6.59 1.30 13.86
N ASP A 399 -6.13 0.41 13.00
CA ASP A 399 -6.22 -1.05 13.07
C ASP A 399 -5.72 -1.58 14.42
N PHE A 400 -4.67 -0.94 14.95
CA PHE A 400 -4.15 -1.22 16.28
C PHE A 400 -5.20 -1.11 17.39
N ALA A 401 -5.96 -0.01 17.42
CA ALA A 401 -6.93 0.26 18.48
C ALA A 401 -8.04 -0.80 18.48
N VAL A 402 -8.41 -1.28 17.29
CA VAL A 402 -9.44 -2.29 17.15
C VAL A 402 -8.95 -3.65 17.63
N PHE A 403 -7.75 -4.08 17.22
CA PHE A 403 -7.16 -5.33 17.71
C PHE A 403 -6.88 -5.31 19.22
N LYS A 404 -6.43 -4.17 19.76
CA LYS A 404 -6.25 -3.99 21.20
C LYS A 404 -7.57 -4.21 21.95
N SER A 405 -8.64 -3.56 21.51
CA SER A 405 -9.96 -3.72 22.14
C SER A 405 -10.52 -5.13 21.97
N TYR A 406 -10.26 -5.80 20.84
CA TYR A 406 -10.60 -7.22 20.67
C TYR A 406 -9.90 -8.11 21.70
N MET A 407 -8.61 -7.90 21.94
CA MET A 407 -7.86 -8.63 22.97
C MET A 407 -8.39 -8.36 24.37
N GLU A 408 -8.68 -7.09 24.71
CA GLU A 408 -9.29 -6.72 26.00
C GLU A 408 -10.65 -7.40 26.20
N CYS A 409 -11.47 -7.46 25.14
CA CYS A 409 -12.74 -8.18 25.16
C CYS A 409 -12.57 -9.68 25.41
N LEU A 410 -11.56 -10.32 24.82
CA LEU A 410 -11.24 -11.73 25.09
C LEU A 410 -10.83 -11.96 26.56
N PHE A 411 -9.97 -11.11 27.12
CA PHE A 411 -9.57 -11.21 28.53
C PHE A 411 -10.74 -11.05 29.49
N LEU A 412 -11.70 -10.18 29.17
CA LEU A 412 -12.90 -9.99 29.97
C LEU A 412 -13.86 -11.19 29.86
N LYS A 413 -14.01 -11.75 28.66
CA LYS A 413 -14.85 -12.93 28.44
C LYS A 413 -14.35 -14.18 29.18
N TYR A 414 -13.03 -14.37 29.24
CA TYR A 414 -12.39 -15.53 29.88
C TYR A 414 -11.73 -15.18 31.21
N LYS A 415 -12.37 -14.33 32.01
CA LYS A 415 -11.81 -13.82 33.28
C LYS A 415 -11.38 -14.93 34.25
N THR A 416 -12.09 -16.06 34.28
CA THR A 416 -11.79 -17.23 35.13
C THR A 416 -10.55 -18.01 34.68
N SER A 417 -10.16 -17.89 33.40
CA SER A 417 -9.02 -18.57 32.78
C SER A 417 -7.99 -17.57 32.24
N ALA A 418 -7.93 -16.37 32.81
CA ALA A 418 -7.14 -15.26 32.28
C ALA A 418 -5.63 -15.55 32.24
N GLU A 419 -5.09 -16.27 33.23
CA GLU A 419 -3.67 -16.65 33.24
C GLU A 419 -3.33 -17.65 32.14
N LEU A 420 -4.18 -18.66 31.91
CA LEU A 420 -4.01 -19.60 30.80
C LEU A 420 -4.10 -18.88 29.45
N LEU A 421 -5.04 -17.94 29.30
CA LEU A 421 -5.14 -17.12 28.09
C LEU A 421 -3.89 -16.26 27.84
N LYS A 422 -3.25 -15.72 28.90
CA LYS A 422 -1.98 -14.98 28.74
C LYS A 422 -0.87 -15.89 28.21
N VAL A 423 -0.76 -17.11 28.73
CA VAL A 423 0.23 -18.11 28.27
C VAL A 423 0.00 -18.43 26.80
N ILE A 424 -1.24 -18.75 26.42
CA ILE A 424 -1.61 -19.06 25.02
C ILE A 424 -1.33 -17.87 24.10
N VAL A 425 -1.66 -16.64 24.51
CA VAL A 425 -1.35 -15.43 23.73
C VAL A 425 0.15 -15.23 23.55
N SER A 426 0.97 -15.58 24.55
CA SER A 426 2.43 -15.51 24.44
C SER A 426 2.96 -16.56 23.45
N SER A 427 2.52 -17.81 23.57
CA SER A 427 2.88 -18.92 22.68
C SER A 427 2.44 -18.67 21.23
N CYS A 428 1.20 -18.21 21.03
CA CYS A 428 0.73 -17.75 19.72
C CYS A 428 1.53 -16.55 19.21
N GLY A 429 2.01 -15.69 20.11
CA GLY A 429 2.89 -14.57 19.78
C GLY A 429 4.25 -15.04 19.24
N ASP A 430 4.83 -16.10 19.80
CA ASP A 430 6.07 -16.72 19.29
C ASP A 430 5.86 -17.30 17.90
N LEU A 431 4.75 -18.03 17.70
CA LEU A 431 4.36 -18.56 16.39
C LEU A 431 4.13 -17.45 15.36
N ALA A 432 3.45 -16.36 15.76
CA ALA A 432 3.20 -15.20 14.91
C ALA A 432 4.50 -14.49 14.52
N LEU A 433 5.44 -14.34 15.47
CA LEU A 433 6.74 -13.71 15.25
C LEU A 433 7.61 -14.54 14.29
N LYS A 434 7.73 -15.84 14.53
CA LYS A 434 8.43 -16.79 13.63
C LYS A 434 7.79 -16.80 12.25
N GLY A 435 6.46 -16.86 12.20
CA GLY A 435 5.66 -16.81 10.96
C GLY A 435 5.87 -15.52 10.17
N PHE A 436 5.91 -14.36 10.83
CA PHE A 436 6.15 -13.07 10.15
C PHE A 436 7.52 -13.02 9.46
N PHE A 437 8.60 -13.40 10.15
CA PHE A 437 9.96 -13.36 9.60
C PHE A 437 10.26 -14.48 8.60
N SER A 438 9.49 -15.57 8.63
CA SER A 438 9.60 -16.69 7.68
C SER A 438 8.57 -16.63 6.56
N SER A 439 7.77 -15.57 6.48
CA SER A 439 6.73 -15.41 5.44
C SER A 439 5.69 -16.54 5.46
N CYS A 440 5.40 -17.06 6.66
CA CYS A 440 4.50 -18.19 6.89
C CYS A 440 3.21 -17.74 7.59
N PHE A 441 2.07 -17.99 6.93
CA PHE A 441 0.71 -17.68 7.41
C PHE A 441 -0.16 -18.94 7.57
N GLU A 442 0.39 -20.13 7.26
CA GLU A 442 -0.25 -21.44 7.39
C GLU A 442 0.59 -22.33 8.29
N PHE A 443 0.03 -22.81 9.39
CA PHE A 443 0.73 -23.61 10.39
C PHE A 443 0.16 -25.02 10.48
N GLY A 444 1.01 -26.02 10.68
CA GLY A 444 0.63 -27.41 10.97
C GLY A 444 0.54 -27.70 12.47
N GLU A 445 0.08 -28.90 12.84
CA GLU A 445 0.02 -29.33 14.26
C GLU A 445 1.39 -29.37 14.93
N ASP A 446 2.44 -29.75 14.17
CA ASP A 446 3.81 -29.80 14.68
C ASP A 446 4.32 -28.39 15.06
N ASP A 447 3.98 -27.36 14.27
CA ASP A 447 4.35 -25.97 14.56
C ASP A 447 3.66 -25.45 15.83
N LEU A 448 2.38 -25.82 16.04
CA LEU A 448 1.64 -25.47 17.26
C LEU A 448 2.21 -26.17 18.50
N ARG A 449 2.65 -27.42 18.36
CA ARG A 449 3.30 -28.18 19.45
C ARG A 449 4.65 -27.59 19.81
N GLU A 450 5.45 -27.21 18.82
CA GLU A 450 6.74 -26.51 19.03
C GLU A 450 6.52 -25.19 19.78
N ALA A 451 5.45 -24.46 19.46
CA ALA A 451 5.09 -23.21 20.13
C ALA A 451 4.40 -23.41 21.50
N GLY A 452 4.03 -24.64 21.88
CA GLY A 452 3.34 -24.94 23.14
C GLY A 452 1.87 -24.53 23.18
N VAL A 453 1.17 -24.57 22.03
CA VAL A 453 -0.22 -24.10 21.86
C VAL A 453 -1.27 -25.25 21.94
N ASP A 454 -0.82 -26.51 22.13
CA ASP A 454 -1.65 -27.73 22.02
C ASP A 454 -2.53 -28.04 23.26
N GLU A 455 -2.40 -27.30 24.37
CA GLU A 455 -3.05 -27.67 25.65
C GLU A 455 -4.55 -27.32 25.74
N ASP A 456 -5.04 -26.27 25.05
CA ASP A 456 -6.45 -25.86 25.09
C ASP A 456 -6.95 -25.36 23.72
N GLU A 457 -7.50 -26.29 22.92
CA GLU A 457 -8.01 -25.99 21.57
C GLU A 457 -9.08 -24.87 21.59
N ASP A 458 -9.92 -24.74 22.62
CA ASP A 458 -11.03 -23.76 22.58
C ASP A 458 -10.53 -22.31 22.71
N LEU A 459 -9.49 -22.08 23.52
CA LEU A 459 -8.86 -20.76 23.68
C LEU A 459 -7.97 -20.41 22.48
N THR A 460 -7.21 -21.38 21.95
CA THR A 460 -6.40 -21.20 20.74
C THR A 460 -7.27 -20.82 19.54
N MET A 461 -8.47 -21.40 19.42
CA MET A 461 -9.41 -21.10 18.32
C MET A 461 -10.07 -19.71 18.42
N CYS A 462 -9.82 -18.96 19.50
CA CYS A 462 -10.20 -17.54 19.59
C CYS A 462 -9.18 -16.61 18.90
N LEU A 463 -7.97 -17.10 18.64
CA LEU A 463 -6.87 -16.37 18.00
C LEU A 463 -6.58 -16.90 16.58
N MET A 464 -6.93 -18.15 16.31
CA MET A 464 -6.65 -18.86 15.06
C MET A 464 -7.87 -19.63 14.56
N SER A 465 -7.96 -19.84 13.24
CA SER A 465 -8.95 -20.70 12.59
C SER A 465 -8.28 -22.00 12.13
N LYS A 466 -8.90 -23.14 12.44
CA LYS A 466 -8.50 -24.48 11.95
C LYS A 466 -9.28 -24.86 10.71
N PHE A 467 -8.57 -25.13 9.62
CA PHE A 467 -9.14 -25.60 8.36
C PHE A 467 -8.93 -27.11 8.22
N THR A 468 -10.04 -27.85 8.20
CA THR A 468 -10.07 -29.32 8.17
C THR A 468 -10.71 -29.89 6.89
N ALA A 469 -11.50 -29.09 6.17
CA ALA A 469 -12.26 -29.58 5.02
C ALA A 469 -11.34 -29.85 3.81
N GLN A 470 -11.37 -31.10 3.31
CA GLN A 470 -10.68 -31.61 2.10
C GLN A 470 -9.14 -31.76 2.17
N ARG A 471 -8.50 -31.57 3.34
CA ARG A 471 -7.04 -31.77 3.51
C ARG A 471 -6.76 -32.99 4.39
N LEU A 472 -5.70 -33.75 4.05
CA LEU A 472 -5.24 -34.92 4.83
C LEU A 472 -4.69 -34.52 6.22
N ARG A 473 -4.18 -33.29 6.34
CA ARG A 473 -3.69 -32.69 7.59
C ARG A 473 -4.38 -31.34 7.83
N PRO A 474 -4.75 -31.00 9.07
CA PRO A 474 -5.34 -29.71 9.39
C PRO A 474 -4.30 -28.59 9.22
N VAL A 475 -4.79 -27.42 8.79
CA VAL A 475 -3.98 -26.21 8.67
C VAL A 475 -4.59 -25.11 9.52
N TYR A 476 -3.75 -24.40 10.26
CA TYR A 476 -4.11 -23.31 11.16
C TYR A 476 -3.70 -21.99 10.53
N ARG A 477 -4.57 -20.98 10.62
CA ARG A 477 -4.24 -19.61 10.22
C ARG A 477 -4.71 -18.66 11.31
N PHE A 478 -4.01 -17.55 11.52
CA PHE A 478 -4.55 -16.47 12.35
C PHE A 478 -5.83 -15.89 11.72
N LEU A 479 -6.64 -15.20 12.52
CA LEU A 479 -7.90 -14.59 12.07
C LEU A 479 -7.72 -13.72 10.81
N ASP A 480 -6.62 -12.99 10.77
CA ASP A 480 -6.21 -12.13 9.67
C ASP A 480 -4.67 -11.96 9.66
N PRO A 481 -4.01 -11.79 8.49
CA PRO A 481 -2.58 -11.49 8.42
C PRO A 481 -2.17 -10.25 9.25
N ALA A 482 -2.98 -9.18 9.25
CA ALA A 482 -2.69 -7.99 10.06
C ALA A 482 -2.84 -8.27 11.56
N PHE A 483 -3.68 -9.24 11.95
CA PHE A 483 -3.78 -9.70 13.33
C PHE A 483 -2.55 -10.54 13.75
N GLN A 484 -2.00 -11.35 12.84
CA GLN A 484 -0.72 -12.03 13.06
C GLN A 484 0.41 -11.02 13.26
N GLU A 485 0.51 -10.00 12.40
CA GLU A 485 1.49 -8.92 12.55
C GLU A 485 1.33 -8.19 13.90
N PHE A 486 0.09 -7.91 14.32
CA PHE A 486 -0.19 -7.31 15.63
C PHE A 486 0.32 -8.18 16.79
N LEU A 487 0.08 -9.50 16.77
CA LEU A 487 0.57 -10.42 17.81
C LEU A 487 2.09 -10.57 17.79
N ALA A 488 2.70 -10.62 16.60
CA ALA A 488 4.15 -10.67 16.42
C ALA A 488 4.82 -9.43 17.04
N VAL A 489 4.29 -8.23 16.76
CA VAL A 489 4.77 -6.98 17.37
C VAL A 489 4.64 -7.04 18.89
N LYS A 490 3.47 -7.44 19.41
CA LYS A 490 3.25 -7.58 20.85
C LYS A 490 4.31 -8.48 21.49
N ARG A 491 4.63 -9.61 20.87
CA ARG A 491 5.62 -10.56 21.38
C ARG A 491 7.04 -10.00 21.33
N LEU A 492 7.45 -9.39 20.21
CA LEU A 492 8.76 -8.77 20.06
C LEU A 492 9.03 -7.74 21.17
N ILE A 493 8.02 -6.93 21.48
CA ILE A 493 8.07 -5.92 22.54
C ILE A 493 8.31 -6.57 23.91
N VAL A 494 7.56 -7.62 24.24
CA VAL A 494 7.70 -8.36 25.50
C VAL A 494 9.09 -8.98 25.63
N LEU A 495 9.66 -9.50 24.54
CA LEU A 495 11.02 -10.06 24.53
C LEU A 495 12.08 -8.97 24.81
N LEU A 496 11.96 -7.81 24.17
CA LEU A 496 12.92 -6.71 24.34
C LEU A 496 12.87 -6.06 25.73
N ASP A 497 11.72 -6.10 26.39
CA ASP A 497 11.47 -5.55 27.72
C ASP A 497 11.65 -6.57 28.86
N SER A 498 11.83 -7.86 28.54
CA SER A 498 12.02 -8.94 29.51
C SER A 498 13.24 -8.67 30.42
N ASP A 499 13.17 -9.08 31.68
CA ASP A 499 14.34 -9.04 32.58
C ASP A 499 15.32 -10.19 32.33
N ARG A 500 14.94 -11.20 31.54
CA ARG A 500 15.81 -12.33 31.18
C ARG A 500 16.67 -11.99 29.97
N GLU A 501 17.98 -12.21 30.08
CA GLU A 501 18.95 -11.95 29.00
C GLU A 501 18.63 -12.78 27.74
N GLU A 502 18.28 -14.06 27.89
CA GLU A 502 17.95 -14.96 26.77
C GLU A 502 16.77 -14.43 25.92
N ASP A 503 15.73 -13.90 26.58
CA ASP A 503 14.56 -13.33 25.90
C ASP A 503 14.95 -12.03 25.17
N GLN A 504 15.79 -11.20 25.79
CA GLN A 504 16.28 -9.97 25.17
C GLN A 504 17.15 -10.27 23.95
N ASP A 505 18.02 -11.28 24.02
CA ASP A 505 18.86 -11.71 22.90
C ASP A 505 18.02 -12.23 21.74
N LEU A 506 16.95 -12.99 22.03
CA LEU A 506 15.99 -13.41 21.02
C LEU A 506 15.25 -12.21 20.41
N GLY A 507 14.81 -11.25 21.23
CA GLY A 507 14.21 -10.01 20.75
C GLY A 507 15.15 -9.19 19.85
N LEU A 508 16.42 -9.08 20.23
CA LEU A 508 17.46 -8.41 19.45
C LEU A 508 17.79 -9.17 18.16
N TYR A 509 17.76 -10.50 18.17
CA TYR A 509 17.91 -11.33 16.98
C TYR A 509 16.83 -11.02 15.94
N TYR A 510 15.56 -10.98 16.36
CA TYR A 510 14.46 -10.60 15.46
C TYR A 510 14.53 -9.15 15.02
N LEU A 511 14.89 -8.22 15.92
CA LEU A 511 15.05 -6.81 15.56
C LEU A 511 16.13 -6.62 14.48
N LYS A 512 17.26 -7.35 14.57
CA LYS A 512 18.34 -7.32 13.57
C LYS A 512 17.94 -7.86 12.20
N GLN A 513 16.90 -8.70 12.12
CA GLN A 513 16.38 -9.16 10.82
C GLN A 513 15.63 -8.06 10.07
N ILE A 514 15.12 -7.04 10.77
CA ILE A 514 14.50 -5.86 10.14
C ILE A 514 15.60 -5.05 9.43
N ASN A 515 15.58 -5.07 8.10
CA ASN A 515 16.53 -4.35 7.25
C ASN A 515 15.82 -3.26 6.41
N LEU A 516 16.60 -2.37 5.78
CA LEU A 516 16.08 -1.25 4.99
C LEU A 516 15.17 -1.71 3.83
N SER A 517 15.48 -2.86 3.23
CA SER A 517 14.69 -3.52 2.18
C SER A 517 13.27 -3.86 2.66
N MET A 518 13.11 -4.45 3.85
CA MET A 518 11.80 -4.76 4.42
C MET A 518 10.98 -3.50 4.74
N VAL A 519 11.64 -2.39 5.12
CA VAL A 519 10.99 -1.10 5.37
C VAL A 519 10.55 -0.44 4.06
N ILE A 520 11.40 -0.46 3.02
CA ILE A 520 11.14 0.15 1.71
C ILE A 520 10.04 -0.59 0.94
N LYS A 521 10.01 -1.93 1.00
CA LYS A 521 8.97 -2.78 0.40
C LYS A 521 7.61 -2.71 1.10
N SER A 522 7.48 -1.80 2.06
CA SER A 522 6.27 -1.47 2.80
C SER A 522 5.66 -2.59 3.67
N TYR A 523 6.22 -3.80 3.68
CA TYR A 523 5.84 -4.90 4.58
C TYR A 523 6.01 -4.53 6.06
N CYS A 524 7.16 -3.94 6.42
CA CYS A 524 7.40 -3.53 7.79
C CYS A 524 6.72 -2.20 8.12
N THR A 525 6.09 -1.47 7.20
CA THR A 525 5.50 -0.16 7.56
C THR A 525 4.29 -0.33 8.48
N VAL A 526 3.47 -1.36 8.27
CA VAL A 526 2.34 -1.69 9.16
C VAL A 526 2.85 -2.27 10.48
N PHE A 527 3.79 -3.22 10.42
CA PHE A 527 4.48 -3.77 11.60
C PHE A 527 5.15 -2.69 12.47
N LEU A 528 5.91 -1.78 11.87
CA LEU A 528 6.55 -0.65 12.54
C LEU A 528 5.53 0.38 13.03
N ARG A 529 4.44 0.62 12.29
CA ARG A 529 3.32 1.45 12.75
C ARG A 529 2.70 0.84 14.00
N TYR A 530 2.51 -0.48 14.05
CA TYR A 530 2.07 -1.18 15.25
C TYR A 530 3.08 -1.03 16.38
N ILE A 531 4.39 -1.13 16.14
CA ILE A 531 5.41 -0.86 17.17
C ILE A 531 5.21 0.54 17.77
N SER A 532 4.98 1.57 16.94
CA SER A 532 4.69 2.91 17.47
C SER A 532 3.40 2.94 18.31
N CYS A 533 2.36 2.21 17.89
CA CYS A 533 1.07 2.25 18.56
C CYS A 533 0.99 1.37 19.82
N PHE A 534 1.85 0.35 19.96
CA PHE A 534 1.71 -0.70 20.96
C PHE A 534 2.07 -0.31 22.40
N TYR A 535 2.78 0.79 22.64
CA TYR A 535 3.55 0.84 23.88
C TYR A 535 2.83 1.40 25.11
N TYR A 536 2.77 0.52 26.11
CA TYR A 536 2.91 0.83 27.54
C TYR A 536 4.24 1.59 27.79
N PRO A 537 4.38 2.36 28.89
CA PRO A 537 5.63 3.02 29.27
C PRO A 537 6.74 2.00 29.65
N SER A 538 7.29 1.30 28.66
CA SER A 538 8.50 0.48 28.80
C SER A 538 9.73 1.35 28.56
N THR A 539 10.63 1.38 29.53
CA THR A 539 11.84 2.19 29.49
C THR A 539 13.00 1.54 28.73
N LYS A 540 12.97 0.22 28.50
CA LYS A 540 14.11 -0.55 27.96
C LYS A 540 14.04 -0.82 26.46
N ALA A 541 12.85 -1.12 25.93
CA ALA A 541 12.72 -1.55 24.54
C ALA A 541 12.74 -0.39 23.53
N GLY A 542 12.17 0.77 23.89
CA GLY A 542 12.13 1.97 23.04
C GLY A 542 13.52 2.39 22.49
N PRO A 543 14.53 2.60 23.36
CA PRO A 543 15.88 2.97 22.93
C PRO A 543 16.56 1.93 22.04
N LYS A 544 16.35 0.63 22.32
CA LYS A 544 16.91 -0.46 21.49
C LYS A 544 16.34 -0.42 20.06
N ILE A 545 15.04 -0.21 19.93
CA ILE A 545 14.35 -0.11 18.63
C ILE A 545 14.79 1.16 17.89
N VAL A 546 14.81 2.31 18.57
CA VAL A 546 15.23 3.60 17.98
C VAL A 546 16.68 3.53 17.50
N SER A 547 17.58 2.98 18.31
CA SER A 547 18.98 2.80 17.95
C SER A 547 19.13 1.92 16.69
N HIS A 548 18.38 0.80 16.60
CA HIS A 548 18.40 -0.05 15.41
C HIS A 548 17.88 0.67 14.16
N LEU A 549 16.73 1.36 14.26
CA LEU A 549 16.12 2.09 13.13
C LEU A 549 17.04 3.18 12.56
N LEU A 550 17.76 3.90 13.43
CA LEU A 550 18.69 4.94 13.01
C LEU A 550 19.99 4.34 12.43
N HIS A 551 20.51 3.27 13.04
CA HIS A 551 21.69 2.56 12.53
C HIS A 551 21.46 1.96 11.13
N LEU A 552 20.24 1.50 10.84
CA LEU A 552 19.87 1.05 9.49
C LEU A 552 20.08 2.15 8.44
N LEU A 553 19.79 3.41 8.76
CA LEU A 553 19.93 4.54 7.84
C LEU A 553 21.39 4.99 7.62
N ASP A 554 22.29 4.71 8.57
CA ASP A 554 23.71 5.05 8.45
C ASP A 554 24.49 4.04 7.60
N ASN A 555 24.03 2.80 7.52
CA ASN A 555 24.60 1.79 6.64
C ASN A 555 24.16 2.02 5.19
N LYS A 556 24.95 2.79 4.43
CA LYS A 556 24.80 2.94 2.97
C LYS A 556 24.77 1.60 2.22
N GLU A 557 25.49 0.60 2.73
CA GLU A 557 25.53 -0.78 2.18
C GLU A 557 24.20 -1.54 2.41
N SER A 558 23.31 -1.10 3.32
CA SER A 558 22.03 -1.78 3.57
C SER A 558 20.98 -1.56 2.47
N LEU A 559 21.21 -0.57 1.60
CA LEU A 559 20.45 -0.42 0.37
C LEU A 559 20.73 -1.56 -0.60
N GLU A 560 21.92 -2.19 -0.56
CA GLU A 560 22.40 -3.18 -1.55
C GLU A 560 21.69 -4.54 -1.46
N ASN A 561 21.10 -4.87 -0.31
CA ASN A 561 20.43 -6.16 -0.05
C ASN A 561 18.91 -6.04 -0.08
N ILE A 562 18.38 -5.54 -1.18
CA ILE A 562 16.97 -5.74 -1.47
C ILE A 562 16.91 -7.17 -2.07
N SER A 563 16.20 -8.14 -1.47
CA SER A 563 16.08 -9.51 -2.01
C SER A 563 14.66 -9.83 -2.51
N GLU A 564 14.51 -10.28 -3.76
CA GLU A 564 13.22 -10.32 -4.46
C GLU A 564 12.37 -11.55 -4.10
N LYS A 565 12.84 -12.39 -3.20
CA LYS A 565 12.01 -13.46 -2.65
C LYS A 565 11.09 -12.86 -1.59
N ASP A 566 9.83 -12.66 -1.96
CA ASP A 566 8.74 -13.34 -1.27
C ASP A 566 7.39 -13.06 -1.93
N ASP A 567 6.59 -14.12 -2.06
CA ASP A 567 5.17 -14.14 -2.47
C ASP A 567 4.23 -13.25 -1.61
N ASN A 568 4.79 -12.52 -0.64
CA ASN A 568 4.12 -11.70 0.37
C ASN A 568 3.35 -10.49 -0.18
N LEU A 569 3.62 -10.04 -1.41
CA LEU A 569 2.99 -8.85 -1.99
C LEU A 569 1.48 -9.01 -2.23
N LYS A 570 0.95 -10.24 -2.29
CA LYS A 570 -0.46 -10.47 -2.64
C LYS A 570 -1.46 -10.01 -1.57
N HIS A 571 -1.03 -9.87 -0.31
CA HIS A 571 -1.94 -9.61 0.80
C HIS A 571 -2.13 -8.12 1.14
N HIS A 572 -1.25 -7.23 0.65
CA HIS A 572 -1.36 -5.78 0.83
C HIS A 572 -1.32 -5.09 -0.55
N SER A 573 -2.48 -4.88 -1.20
CA SER A 573 -2.53 -4.31 -2.56
C SER A 573 -2.06 -2.85 -2.64
N ASP A 574 -2.29 -2.04 -1.60
CA ASP A 574 -1.82 -0.64 -1.52
C ASP A 574 -0.28 -0.53 -1.40
N VAL A 575 0.36 -1.57 -0.86
CA VAL A 575 1.81 -1.67 -0.63
C VAL A 575 2.56 -1.98 -1.93
N LEU A 576 1.94 -2.74 -2.83
CA LEU A 576 2.46 -3.03 -4.18
C LEU A 576 2.62 -1.75 -5.02
N GLU A 577 1.60 -0.90 -5.04
CA GLU A 577 1.64 0.37 -5.80
C GLU A 577 2.72 1.30 -5.24
N MET A 578 2.81 1.47 -3.92
CA MET A 578 3.85 2.29 -3.28
C MET A 578 5.26 1.75 -3.49
N THR A 579 5.46 0.43 -3.45
CA THR A 579 6.77 -0.19 -3.69
C THR A 579 7.21 0.00 -5.14
N SER A 580 6.29 -0.12 -6.09
CA SER A 580 6.56 0.16 -7.51
C SER A 580 6.91 1.63 -7.76
N LEU A 581 6.24 2.56 -7.06
CA LEU A 581 6.51 3.99 -7.12
C LEU A 581 7.88 4.33 -6.52
N ILE A 582 8.25 3.74 -5.38
CA ILE A 582 9.58 3.95 -4.78
C ILE A 582 10.68 3.40 -5.71
N LYS A 583 10.49 2.21 -6.32
CA LYS A 583 11.41 1.69 -7.34
C LYS A 583 11.54 2.61 -8.55
N MET A 584 10.43 3.17 -9.06
CA MET A 584 10.48 4.15 -10.15
C MET A 584 11.21 5.45 -9.75
N VAL A 585 10.97 5.97 -8.55
CA VAL A 585 11.66 7.17 -8.04
C VAL A 585 13.14 6.90 -7.77
N GLN A 586 13.51 5.70 -7.31
CA GLN A 586 14.90 5.25 -7.16
C GLN A 586 15.62 5.23 -8.51
N GLN A 587 14.97 4.71 -9.57
CA GLN A 587 15.55 4.68 -10.92
C GLN A 587 15.73 6.07 -11.53
N LEU A 588 14.80 6.98 -11.27
CA LEU A 588 14.88 8.36 -11.77
C LEU A 588 15.84 9.23 -10.94
N SER A 589 15.91 9.00 -9.62
CA SER A 589 16.71 9.79 -8.69
C SER A 589 17.00 9.04 -7.36
N PRO A 590 18.14 8.35 -7.25
CA PRO A 590 18.52 7.62 -6.03
C PRO A 590 18.56 8.51 -4.78
N GLN A 591 19.02 9.76 -4.92
CA GLN A 591 19.17 10.71 -3.82
C GLN A 591 17.81 11.12 -3.20
N HIS A 592 16.81 11.43 -4.02
CA HIS A 592 15.47 11.80 -3.54
C HIS A 592 14.75 10.62 -2.87
N SER A 593 14.95 9.40 -3.38
CA SER A 593 14.38 8.21 -2.75
C SER A 593 14.91 7.97 -1.34
N LEU A 594 16.22 8.16 -1.13
CA LEU A 594 16.86 7.98 0.16
C LEU A 594 16.39 9.03 1.18
N LEU A 595 16.24 10.29 0.73
CA LEU A 595 15.69 11.37 1.55
C LEU A 595 14.28 11.03 2.04
N LEU A 596 13.39 10.56 1.16
CA LEU A 596 12.02 10.19 1.51
C LEU A 596 11.95 9.05 2.53
N VAL A 597 12.81 8.03 2.38
CA VAL A 597 12.89 6.89 3.29
C VAL A 597 13.46 7.33 4.65
N SER A 598 14.50 8.17 4.64
CA SER A 598 15.11 8.69 5.85
C SER A 598 14.14 9.52 6.70
N GLU A 599 13.31 10.34 6.06
CA GLU A 599 12.26 11.14 6.72
C GLU A 599 11.25 10.25 7.45
N ARG A 600 10.73 9.21 6.77
CA ARG A 600 9.73 8.31 7.35
C ARG A 600 10.27 7.54 8.55
N LEU A 601 11.50 7.04 8.44
CA LEU A 601 12.15 6.28 9.51
C LEU A 601 12.51 7.17 10.70
N LEU A 602 13.00 8.40 10.46
CA LEU A 602 13.28 9.36 11.52
C LEU A 602 11.99 9.79 12.25
N SER A 603 10.93 10.08 11.49
CA SER A 603 9.61 10.41 12.05
C SER A 603 9.07 9.28 12.94
N LEU A 604 9.19 8.04 12.47
CA LEU A 604 8.82 6.86 13.24
C LEU A 604 9.66 6.69 14.51
N ALA A 605 10.99 6.83 14.40
CA ALA A 605 11.90 6.70 15.54
C ALA A 605 11.60 7.74 16.63
N ILE A 606 11.39 9.00 16.23
CA ILE A 606 10.98 10.07 17.13
C ILE A 606 9.62 9.75 17.76
N LYS A 607 8.65 9.31 16.96
CA LYS A 607 7.32 8.94 17.46
C LYS A 607 7.40 7.84 18.52
N ILE A 608 8.23 6.81 18.31
CA ILE A 608 8.48 5.73 19.29
C ILE A 608 9.11 6.29 20.57
N ALA A 609 10.09 7.19 20.46
CA ALA A 609 10.76 7.79 21.61
C ALA A 609 9.79 8.58 22.52
N TYR A 610 8.88 9.36 21.93
CA TYR A 610 7.85 10.10 22.67
C TYR A 610 6.78 9.18 23.27
N GLN A 611 6.28 8.22 22.49
CA GLN A 611 5.22 7.31 22.98
C GLN A 611 5.72 6.38 24.09
N SER A 612 7.02 6.07 24.14
CA SER A 612 7.63 5.28 25.21
C SER A 612 8.12 6.11 26.41
N ASN A 613 8.03 7.45 26.37
CA ASN A 613 8.64 8.35 27.35
C ASN A 613 10.16 8.14 27.52
N THR A 614 10.87 7.71 26.48
CA THR A 614 12.33 7.43 26.51
C THR A 614 13.16 8.43 25.73
N VAL A 615 12.62 9.62 25.46
CA VAL A 615 13.27 10.68 24.68
C VAL A 615 14.70 10.97 25.18
N ALA A 616 14.91 11.05 26.50
CA ALA A 616 16.23 11.28 27.07
C ALA A 616 17.26 10.18 26.73
N ALA A 617 16.84 8.91 26.74
CA ALA A 617 17.69 7.78 26.37
C ALA A 617 17.87 7.64 24.85
N CYS A 618 16.90 8.10 24.06
CA CYS A 618 16.93 8.06 22.60
C CYS A 618 17.71 9.22 21.97
N SER A 619 17.77 10.37 22.65
CA SER A 619 18.35 11.62 22.13
C SER A 619 19.79 11.47 21.64
N PRO A 620 20.71 10.76 22.33
CA PRO A 620 22.08 10.55 21.84
C PRO A 620 22.14 9.85 20.47
N PHE A 621 21.29 8.84 20.25
CA PHE A 621 21.22 8.12 18.97
C PHE A 621 20.67 9.02 17.86
N ILE A 622 19.65 9.83 18.16
CA ILE A 622 19.07 10.78 17.22
C ILE A 622 20.13 11.83 16.85
N MET A 623 20.79 12.44 17.83
CA MET A 623 21.84 13.44 17.58
C MET A 623 23.00 12.87 16.77
N GLN A 624 23.45 11.65 17.04
CA GLN A 624 24.48 10.97 16.25
C GLN A 624 24.05 10.82 14.79
N PHE A 625 22.80 10.39 14.55
CA PHE A 625 22.26 10.24 13.20
C PHE A 625 22.19 11.57 12.43
N LEU A 626 21.84 12.67 13.09
CA LEU A 626 21.68 13.98 12.45
C LEU A 626 23.01 14.58 11.96
N GLN A 627 24.16 14.12 12.46
CA GLN A 627 25.47 14.70 12.15
C GLN A 627 25.79 14.66 10.64
N GLY A 628 25.93 15.84 10.04
CA GLY A 628 26.31 16.02 8.64
C GLY A 628 25.27 15.56 7.61
N LYS A 629 24.02 15.31 8.03
CA LYS A 629 22.94 14.87 7.12
C LYS A 629 22.21 16.06 6.48
N THR A 630 21.65 15.80 5.30
CA THR A 630 20.67 16.66 4.64
C THR A 630 19.29 16.05 4.84
N LEU A 631 18.33 16.83 5.34
CA LEU A 631 16.96 16.36 5.63
C LEU A 631 15.91 17.21 4.91
N ASN A 632 14.73 16.64 4.70
CA ASN A 632 13.58 17.37 4.19
C ASN A 632 12.99 18.28 5.28
N TRP A 633 12.48 19.45 4.89
CA TRP A 633 11.95 20.46 5.81
C TRP A 633 10.74 19.96 6.64
N ASP A 634 9.96 18.99 6.12
CA ASP A 634 8.81 18.39 6.82
C ASP A 634 9.20 17.74 8.16
N VAL A 635 10.45 17.31 8.30
CA VAL A 635 11.01 16.74 9.53
C VAL A 635 11.00 17.75 10.69
N LEU A 636 11.10 19.05 10.40
CA LEU A 636 11.13 20.11 11.42
C LEU A 636 9.78 20.32 12.11
N LYS A 637 8.70 19.73 11.59
CA LYS A 637 7.37 19.71 12.23
C LYS A 637 7.31 18.76 13.42
N LEU A 638 8.26 17.84 13.53
CA LEU A 638 8.30 16.86 14.61
C LEU A 638 8.58 17.55 15.96
N GLN A 639 7.93 17.07 17.01
CA GLN A 639 8.04 17.62 18.37
C GLN A 639 9.48 17.63 18.90
N TYR A 640 10.33 16.70 18.46
CA TYR A 640 11.73 16.62 18.85
C TYR A 640 12.50 17.93 18.62
N PHE A 641 12.29 18.60 17.48
CA PHE A 641 12.99 19.84 17.16
C PHE A 641 12.42 21.08 17.90
N PHE A 642 11.26 20.93 18.54
CA PHE A 642 10.76 21.92 19.48
C PHE A 642 11.45 21.78 20.85
N ASP A 643 11.60 20.53 21.34
CA ASP A 643 12.20 20.25 22.65
C ASP A 643 13.74 20.34 22.63
N HIS A 644 14.37 20.00 21.49
CA HIS A 644 15.84 19.96 21.28
C HIS A 644 16.28 20.78 20.04
N PRO A 645 16.08 22.11 20.01
CA PRO A 645 16.41 22.95 18.86
C PRO A 645 17.93 23.03 18.56
N GLU A 646 18.78 22.74 19.55
CA GLU A 646 20.24 22.67 19.39
C GLU A 646 20.70 21.61 18.38
N SER A 647 19.87 20.58 18.15
CA SER A 647 20.14 19.49 17.20
C SER A 647 20.27 19.98 15.75
N LEU A 648 19.73 21.16 15.42
CA LEU A 648 19.84 21.75 14.09
C LEU A 648 21.27 22.09 13.69
N LEU A 649 22.14 22.40 14.65
CA LEU A 649 23.55 22.73 14.38
C LEU A 649 24.36 21.52 13.89
N LEU A 650 23.85 20.30 14.12
CA LEU A 650 24.50 19.07 13.68
C LEU A 650 24.25 18.78 12.19
N LEU A 651 23.20 19.37 11.61
CA LEU A 651 22.79 19.13 10.23
C LEU A 651 23.73 19.80 9.23
N ARG A 652 23.86 19.19 8.06
CA ARG A 652 24.53 19.83 6.91
C ARG A 652 23.61 20.83 6.24
N SER A 653 22.40 20.40 5.89
CA SER A 653 21.41 21.23 5.20
C SER A 653 19.97 20.75 5.38
N ILE A 654 19.02 21.65 5.14
CA ILE A 654 17.58 21.34 5.03
C ILE A 654 17.13 21.64 3.61
N GLN A 655 16.49 20.66 2.96
CA GLN A 655 15.97 20.79 1.60
C GLN A 655 14.46 21.11 1.61
N VAL A 656 14.06 22.09 0.81
CA VAL A 656 12.66 22.46 0.53
C VAL A 656 12.45 22.33 -0.98
N SER A 657 11.52 21.49 -1.40
CA SER A 657 11.20 21.31 -2.83
C SER A 657 9.79 21.83 -3.14
N LEU A 658 9.72 22.93 -3.88
CA LEU A 658 8.48 23.56 -4.33
C LEU A 658 8.19 23.14 -5.77
N HIS A 659 6.98 22.62 -6.00
CA HIS A 659 6.56 22.11 -7.30
C HIS A 659 5.28 22.82 -7.76
N GLY A 660 5.25 23.23 -9.02
CA GLY A 660 4.09 23.92 -9.58
C GLY A 660 2.97 22.95 -9.94
N LYS A 661 1.77 23.51 -10.20
CA LYS A 661 0.70 22.77 -10.88
C LYS A 661 1.17 22.49 -12.31
N LEU A 662 1.82 21.36 -12.51
CA LEU A 662 2.35 20.91 -13.79
C LEU A 662 1.32 21.11 -14.91
N LYS A 663 1.61 22.05 -15.82
CA LYS A 663 1.03 22.01 -17.17
C LYS A 663 1.60 20.76 -17.81
N LEU A 664 0.75 19.88 -18.35
CA LEU A 664 1.13 18.73 -19.16
C LEU A 664 1.97 19.18 -20.36
N ARG A 665 3.28 19.36 -20.15
CA ARG A 665 4.28 19.31 -21.19
C ARG A 665 5.19 18.17 -20.83
N THR A 666 5.05 17.11 -21.60
CA THR A 666 5.97 15.99 -21.65
C THR A 666 7.40 16.52 -21.68
N PRO A 667 8.27 16.22 -20.70
CA PRO A 667 9.71 16.36 -20.87
C PRO A 667 10.19 15.19 -21.73
N ILE A 668 9.54 14.99 -22.86
CA ILE A 668 10.12 14.22 -23.93
C ILE A 668 11.20 15.17 -24.49
N PRO A 669 12.49 14.79 -24.50
CA PRO A 669 13.51 15.59 -25.17
C PRO A 669 13.02 15.90 -26.58
N ASP A 670 13.18 17.13 -27.04
CA ASP A 670 12.61 17.65 -28.29
C ASP A 670 12.81 16.64 -29.44
N ILE A 671 11.83 15.75 -29.66
CA ILE A 671 12.00 14.56 -30.53
C ILE A 671 12.31 15.02 -31.93
N SER A 672 11.78 16.17 -32.34
CA SER A 672 12.06 16.79 -33.63
C SER A 672 13.54 17.00 -33.90
N ALA A 673 14.36 17.29 -32.88
CA ALA A 673 15.80 17.42 -33.07
C ALA A 673 16.48 16.06 -33.29
N LEU A 674 16.02 15.01 -32.60
CA LEU A 674 16.51 13.64 -32.75
C LEU A 674 16.04 13.00 -34.07
N ASP A 675 14.79 13.22 -34.45
CA ASP A 675 14.17 12.79 -35.70
C ASP A 675 14.81 13.46 -36.93
N MET A 676 15.23 14.73 -36.83
CA MET A 676 16.00 15.38 -37.91
C MET A 676 17.41 14.83 -38.06
N CYS A 677 18.03 14.35 -36.98
CA CYS A 677 19.39 13.84 -37.02
C CYS A 677 19.49 12.40 -37.54
N TRP A 678 18.40 11.63 -37.51
CA TRP A 678 18.44 10.18 -37.75
C TRP A 678 17.72 9.81 -39.06
N ASP A 679 18.50 9.39 -40.05
CA ASP A 679 17.97 8.95 -41.34
C ASP A 679 17.34 7.54 -41.23
N LYS A 680 16.05 7.42 -41.56
CA LYS A 680 15.31 6.15 -41.60
C LYS A 680 15.92 5.13 -42.57
N SER A 681 16.75 5.57 -43.52
CA SER A 681 17.49 4.68 -44.43
C SER A 681 18.57 3.84 -43.72
N GLN A 682 19.00 4.22 -42.52
CA GLN A 682 20.05 3.55 -41.74
C GLN A 682 19.50 2.55 -40.70
N ALA A 683 18.22 2.18 -40.79
CA ALA A 683 17.62 1.22 -39.87
C ALA A 683 18.36 -0.13 -39.93
N PRO A 684 18.76 -0.71 -38.77
CA PRO A 684 19.50 -1.97 -38.77
C PRO A 684 18.60 -3.12 -39.22
N THR A 685 19.15 -4.00 -40.05
CA THR A 685 18.49 -5.24 -40.46
C THR A 685 18.80 -6.35 -39.46
N ILE A 686 17.79 -6.90 -38.81
CA ILE A 686 17.95 -7.89 -37.73
C ILE A 686 16.96 -9.05 -37.88
N HIS A 687 17.31 -10.21 -37.32
CA HIS A 687 16.39 -11.35 -37.22
C HIS A 687 15.28 -11.08 -36.22
N GLN A 688 14.11 -11.71 -36.45
CA GLN A 688 12.92 -11.57 -35.62
C GLN A 688 13.18 -11.86 -34.13
N ASP A 689 14.02 -12.85 -33.83
CA ASP A 689 14.32 -13.29 -32.45
C ASP A 689 15.12 -12.24 -31.64
N CYS A 690 15.80 -11.31 -32.32
CA CYS A 690 16.58 -10.25 -31.71
C CYS A 690 15.90 -8.87 -31.79
N ALA A 691 14.64 -8.80 -32.27
CA ALA A 691 13.91 -7.55 -32.44
C ALA A 691 13.68 -6.80 -31.12
N SER A 692 13.66 -7.52 -29.99
CA SER A 692 13.49 -6.98 -28.64
C SER A 692 14.63 -6.07 -28.17
N ALA A 693 15.76 -6.04 -28.90
CA ALA A 693 16.89 -5.14 -28.66
C ALA A 693 16.58 -3.67 -29.05
N PHE A 694 15.48 -3.41 -29.77
CA PHE A 694 15.06 -2.06 -30.16
C PHE A 694 13.62 -1.80 -29.70
N GLU A 695 13.40 -0.64 -29.07
CA GLU A 695 12.10 -0.13 -28.67
C GLU A 695 11.79 1.14 -29.49
N PRO A 696 10.63 1.20 -30.19
CA PRO A 696 10.22 2.40 -30.89
C PRO A 696 10.03 3.58 -29.92
N MET A 697 10.57 4.74 -30.27
CA MET A 697 10.51 5.95 -29.43
C MET A 697 9.08 6.38 -29.09
N ASN A 698 8.12 6.14 -30.00
CA ASN A 698 6.71 6.43 -29.76
C ASN A 698 6.11 5.54 -28.65
N GLU A 699 6.44 4.25 -28.64
CA GLU A 699 5.98 3.30 -27.62
C GLU A 699 6.62 3.63 -26.28
N TRP A 700 7.92 3.92 -26.28
CA TRP A 700 8.65 4.36 -25.09
C TRP A 700 8.07 5.66 -24.51
N ALA A 701 7.81 6.66 -25.35
CA ALA A 701 7.24 7.94 -24.93
C ALA A 701 5.81 7.79 -24.39
N GLN A 702 5.00 6.92 -24.98
CA GLN A 702 3.66 6.59 -24.45
C GLN A 702 3.72 5.91 -23.09
N ASN A 703 4.60 4.90 -22.93
CA ASN A 703 4.83 4.21 -21.67
C ASN A 703 5.29 5.18 -20.56
N LEU A 704 6.23 6.07 -20.90
CA LEU A 704 6.73 7.08 -19.97
C LEU A 704 5.65 8.09 -19.57
N ALA A 705 4.85 8.56 -20.53
CA ALA A 705 3.73 9.46 -20.27
C ALA A 705 2.63 8.80 -19.41
N GLU A 706 2.35 7.51 -19.60
CA GLU A 706 1.40 6.76 -18.78
C GLU A 706 1.91 6.59 -17.34
N ASN A 707 3.19 6.26 -17.18
CA ASN A 707 3.84 6.17 -15.86
C ASN A 707 3.87 7.52 -15.15
N GLN A 708 4.19 8.61 -15.86
CA GLN A 708 4.10 9.97 -15.31
C GLN A 708 2.67 10.31 -14.89
N LYS A 709 1.64 9.96 -15.67
CA LYS A 709 0.24 10.18 -15.27
C LYS A 709 -0.12 9.41 -13.99
N LYS A 710 0.38 8.19 -13.80
CA LYS A 710 0.20 7.40 -12.57
C LYS A 710 0.85 8.09 -11.36
N ILE A 711 2.11 8.51 -11.50
CA ILE A 711 2.84 9.28 -10.47
C ILE A 711 2.10 10.57 -10.13
N MET A 712 1.63 11.31 -11.13
CA MET A 712 0.92 12.56 -10.95
C MET A 712 -0.46 12.39 -10.30
N ARG A 713 -1.20 11.32 -10.63
CA ARG A 713 -2.45 10.98 -9.94
C ARG A 713 -2.21 10.75 -8.46
N PHE A 714 -1.14 10.05 -8.09
CA PHE A 714 -0.74 9.84 -6.70
C PHE A 714 -0.35 11.15 -6.01
N LEU A 715 0.49 11.98 -6.63
CA LEU A 715 0.89 13.28 -6.09
C LEU A 715 -0.31 14.23 -5.91
N ASN A 716 -1.27 14.22 -6.84
CA ASN A 716 -2.48 15.03 -6.76
C ASN A 716 -3.50 14.51 -5.73
N MET A 717 -3.58 13.19 -5.47
CA MET A 717 -4.39 12.62 -4.39
C MET A 717 -3.86 13.03 -3.02
N LYS A 718 -2.55 13.22 -2.91
CA LYS A 718 -1.88 13.84 -1.77
C LYS A 718 -2.04 15.37 -1.87
N VAL A 719 -3.29 15.86 -1.83
CA VAL A 719 -3.62 17.30 -1.87
C VAL A 719 -2.63 18.04 -0.97
N SER A 720 -1.81 18.89 -1.56
CA SER A 720 -0.82 19.71 -0.89
C SER A 720 -1.54 20.68 0.05
N ALA A 721 -1.80 20.22 1.28
CA ALA A 721 -2.01 21.14 2.38
C ALA A 721 -0.83 22.11 2.39
N SER A 722 -1.12 23.41 2.51
CA SER A 722 -0.09 24.42 2.62
C SER A 722 0.90 24.03 3.72
N PRO A 723 2.21 24.28 3.53
CA PRO A 723 3.24 23.96 4.49
C PRO A 723 2.87 24.49 5.90
N ASP A 724 2.50 23.59 6.81
CA ASP A 724 2.06 23.98 8.16
C ASP A 724 3.26 24.38 9.04
N ILE A 725 3.30 25.65 9.47
CA ILE A 725 4.31 26.25 10.37
C ILE A 725 3.82 26.23 11.84
N SER A 726 2.63 25.73 12.13
CA SER A 726 2.06 25.77 13.48
C SER A 726 2.66 24.75 14.48
N THR A 727 3.55 23.86 14.02
CA THR A 727 4.06 22.72 14.80
C THR A 727 5.59 22.60 14.78
N GLY A 728 6.13 21.83 15.74
CA GLY A 728 7.57 21.53 15.84
C GLY A 728 8.45 22.76 16.07
N TYR A 729 9.63 22.78 15.45
CA TYR A 729 10.60 23.87 15.53
C TYR A 729 10.00 25.23 15.18
N TRP A 730 9.07 25.26 14.22
CA TRP A 730 8.47 26.48 13.69
C TRP A 730 7.65 27.26 14.72
N LYS A 731 7.17 26.59 15.78
CA LYS A 731 6.47 27.21 16.91
C LYS A 731 7.40 28.07 17.79
N LEU A 732 8.71 27.82 17.77
CA LEU A 732 9.68 28.55 18.60
C LEU A 732 9.80 30.01 18.12
N SER A 733 9.61 30.93 19.06
CA SER A 733 9.86 32.36 18.86
C SER A 733 10.41 32.95 20.17
N PRO A 734 11.66 33.44 20.20
CA PRO A 734 12.61 33.59 19.10
C PRO A 734 13.30 32.29 18.66
N LYS A 735 13.80 32.25 17.42
CA LYS A 735 14.59 31.14 16.88
C LYS A 735 16.04 31.29 17.32
N GLN A 736 16.40 30.67 18.45
CA GLN A 736 17.75 30.79 19.03
C GLN A 736 18.82 30.06 18.20
N TYR A 737 18.47 28.91 17.62
CA TYR A 737 19.36 28.10 16.78
C TYR A 737 18.89 28.17 15.33
N LYS A 738 19.75 28.65 14.43
CA LYS A 738 19.42 28.79 13.01
C LYS A 738 19.84 27.55 12.20
N ILE A 739 19.12 27.28 11.12
CA ILE A 739 19.45 26.25 10.13
C ILE A 739 20.78 26.64 9.44
N PRO A 740 21.81 25.76 9.44
CA PRO A 740 23.11 26.06 8.84
C PRO A 740 23.03 26.40 7.34
N LEU A 741 22.35 25.56 6.56
CA LEU A 741 22.15 25.73 5.12
C LEU A 741 20.74 25.32 4.72
N LEU A 742 20.05 26.16 3.96
CA LEU A 742 18.74 25.88 3.40
C LEU A 742 18.83 25.77 1.88
N GLU A 743 18.51 24.60 1.34
CA GLU A 743 18.48 24.32 -0.09
C GLU A 743 17.04 24.41 -0.61
N VAL A 744 16.73 25.43 -1.41
CA VAL A 744 15.39 25.68 -1.96
C VAL A 744 15.37 25.27 -3.42
N HIS A 745 14.74 24.14 -3.73
CA HIS A 745 14.54 23.65 -5.08
C HIS A 745 13.15 24.02 -5.58
N VAL A 746 13.09 24.62 -6.76
CA VAL A 746 11.85 25.11 -7.36
C VAL A 746 11.75 24.54 -8.75
N THR A 747 10.66 23.83 -9.02
CA THR A 747 10.40 23.17 -10.31
C THR A 747 9.03 23.59 -10.84
N ASP A 748 9.01 24.05 -12.09
CA ASP A 748 7.77 24.40 -12.82
C ASP A 748 6.84 25.40 -12.10
N MET A 749 7.39 26.32 -11.30
CA MET A 749 6.64 27.33 -10.55
C MET A 749 6.92 28.74 -11.07
N ASP A 750 5.88 29.42 -11.53
CA ASP A 750 6.03 30.80 -12.03
C ASP A 750 5.80 31.86 -10.93
N GLY A 751 5.22 31.48 -9.79
CA GLY A 751 4.97 32.41 -8.69
C GLY A 751 4.41 31.74 -7.43
N VAL A 752 4.48 32.48 -6.32
CA VAL A 752 4.06 32.03 -4.99
C VAL A 752 2.86 32.86 -4.52
N ASP A 753 1.88 32.21 -3.87
CA ASP A 753 0.75 32.93 -3.26
C ASP A 753 1.18 33.66 -1.96
N GLN A 754 0.31 34.54 -1.44
CA GLN A 754 0.65 35.34 -0.25
C GLN A 754 0.91 34.48 0.98
N GLU A 755 0.26 33.32 1.10
CA GLU A 755 0.41 32.45 2.27
C GLU A 755 1.75 31.72 2.23
N MET A 756 2.11 31.15 1.08
CA MET A 756 3.41 30.51 0.89
C MET A 756 4.57 31.50 0.92
N LEU A 757 4.37 32.76 0.49
CA LEU A 757 5.37 33.80 0.68
C LEU A 757 5.63 34.07 2.17
N ARG A 758 4.58 34.16 3.01
CA ARG A 758 4.74 34.30 4.47
C ARG A 758 5.49 33.12 5.07
N ILE A 759 5.19 31.91 4.61
CA ILE A 759 5.87 30.68 5.02
C ILE A 759 7.36 30.78 4.68
N LEU A 760 7.71 31.08 3.43
CA LEU A 760 9.11 31.20 3.00
C LEU A 760 9.86 32.30 3.74
N MET A 761 9.22 33.44 4.02
CA MET A 761 9.83 34.50 4.84
C MET A 761 10.15 34.02 6.26
N ALA A 762 9.26 33.25 6.88
CA ALA A 762 9.52 32.65 8.19
C ALA A 762 10.67 31.63 8.14
N VAL A 763 10.72 30.80 7.08
CA VAL A 763 11.79 29.83 6.86
C VAL A 763 13.14 30.53 6.66
N PHE A 764 13.21 31.55 5.80
CA PHE A 764 14.45 32.30 5.52
C PHE A 764 14.97 33.02 6.77
N SER A 765 14.08 33.55 7.61
CA SER A 765 14.47 34.16 8.89
C SER A 765 15.20 33.20 9.83
N ALA A 766 14.89 31.90 9.72
CA ALA A 766 15.44 30.84 10.54
C ALA A 766 16.73 30.23 9.98
N SER A 767 17.23 30.70 8.84
CA SER A 767 18.41 30.16 8.16
C SER A 767 19.63 31.08 8.23
N GLN A 768 20.82 30.50 8.19
CA GLN A 768 22.10 31.23 8.08
C GLN A 768 22.46 31.47 6.61
N HIS A 769 22.52 30.39 5.84
CA HIS A 769 22.81 30.40 4.41
C HIS A 769 21.64 29.80 3.60
N ILE A 770 21.40 30.31 2.39
CA ILE A 770 20.31 29.92 1.51
C ILE A 770 20.86 29.68 0.11
N GLU A 771 20.58 28.50 -0.45
CA GLU A 771 20.83 28.15 -1.85
C GLU A 771 19.49 28.08 -2.59
N LEU A 772 19.40 28.77 -3.73
CA LEU A 772 18.21 28.80 -4.57
C LEU A 772 18.47 28.06 -5.88
N HIS A 773 17.72 27.00 -6.13
CA HIS A 773 17.78 26.19 -7.35
C HIS A 773 16.46 26.32 -8.11
N LEU A 774 16.51 26.90 -9.30
CA LEU A 774 15.37 27.15 -10.17
C LEU A 774 15.45 26.23 -11.39
N GLN A 775 14.39 25.48 -11.65
CA GLN A 775 14.25 24.64 -12.82
C GLN A 775 12.92 24.94 -13.51
N ASN A 776 12.98 25.33 -14.79
CA ASN A 776 11.83 25.68 -15.62
C ASN A 776 10.79 26.60 -14.91
N SER A 777 11.27 27.63 -14.21
CA SER A 777 10.45 28.48 -13.33
C SER A 777 10.63 29.96 -13.69
N LYS A 778 9.63 30.59 -14.30
CA LYS A 778 9.72 31.96 -14.83
C LYS A 778 8.87 32.93 -14.01
N GLY A 779 9.46 33.99 -13.46
CA GLY A 779 8.75 34.96 -12.59
C GLY A 779 8.79 34.61 -11.09
N PHE A 780 9.38 33.47 -10.72
CA PHE A 780 9.46 33.04 -9.33
C PHE A 780 10.30 33.99 -8.48
N VAL A 781 11.44 34.48 -9.00
CA VAL A 781 12.33 35.38 -8.26
C VAL A 781 11.64 36.71 -7.98
N GLU A 782 10.84 37.20 -8.94
CA GLU A 782 10.05 38.41 -8.77
C GLU A 782 8.99 38.24 -7.68
N SER A 783 8.34 37.08 -7.62
CA SER A 783 7.36 36.77 -6.56
C SER A 783 7.98 36.72 -5.16
N LEU A 784 9.29 36.44 -5.06
CA LEU A 784 10.06 36.44 -3.81
C LEU A 784 10.64 37.81 -3.43
N ARG A 785 10.37 38.87 -4.18
CA ARG A 785 10.94 40.22 -3.92
C ARG A 785 10.94 40.62 -2.44
N PRO A 786 9.83 40.54 -1.68
CA PRO A 786 9.84 40.97 -0.28
C PRO A 786 10.78 40.14 0.60
N ALA A 787 10.93 38.86 0.30
CA ALA A 787 11.79 37.95 1.04
C ALA A 787 13.27 38.16 0.67
N LEU A 788 13.59 38.38 -0.61
CA LEU A 788 14.94 38.66 -1.10
C LEU A 788 15.46 39.99 -0.54
N GLU A 789 14.65 41.05 -0.56
CA GLU A 789 15.06 42.36 -0.05
C GLU A 789 15.40 42.32 1.46
N GLN A 790 14.64 41.54 2.23
CA GLN A 790 14.84 41.41 3.68
C GLN A 790 16.03 40.52 4.04
N TYR A 791 16.27 39.42 3.31
CA TYR A 791 17.25 38.38 3.65
C TYR A 791 18.42 38.25 2.66
N LYS A 792 18.68 39.27 1.83
CA LYS A 792 19.71 39.28 0.77
C LYS A 792 21.10 38.78 1.20
N ALA A 793 21.52 39.04 2.44
CA ALA A 793 22.85 38.63 2.94
C ALA A 793 22.96 37.12 3.22
N SER A 794 21.85 36.39 3.29
CA SER A 794 21.84 34.95 3.53
C SER A 794 21.94 34.12 2.26
N PHE A 795 21.69 34.69 1.08
CA PHE A 795 21.74 33.95 -0.19
C PHE A 795 23.20 33.78 -0.65
N THR A 796 23.67 32.53 -0.70
CA THR A 796 25.05 32.18 -1.04
C THR A 796 25.18 31.49 -2.40
N LYS A 797 24.12 30.85 -2.89
CA LYS A 797 24.14 30.18 -4.19
C LYS A 797 22.84 30.37 -4.96
N CYS A 798 22.95 30.55 -6.27
CA CYS A 798 21.81 30.58 -7.19
C CYS A 798 22.10 29.71 -8.42
N SER A 799 21.24 28.73 -8.68
CA SER A 799 21.30 27.86 -9.84
C SER A 799 20.03 28.02 -10.66
N ILE A 800 20.18 28.30 -11.95
CA ILE A 800 19.11 28.63 -12.90
C ILE A 800 19.22 27.67 -14.06
N ASN A 801 18.32 26.70 -14.13
CA ASN A 801 18.29 25.68 -15.17
C ASN A 801 17.01 25.82 -16.01
N LYS A 802 17.14 25.91 -17.34
CA LYS A 802 16.03 26.02 -18.30
C LYS A 802 15.00 27.09 -17.93
N SER A 803 15.42 28.17 -17.28
CA SER A 803 14.54 29.23 -16.78
C SER A 803 14.97 30.59 -17.34
N GLU A 804 14.05 31.31 -17.96
CA GLU A 804 14.30 32.66 -18.50
C GLU A 804 13.94 33.72 -17.47
N LEU A 805 14.95 34.44 -16.95
CA LEU A 805 14.72 35.53 -16.01
C LEU A 805 14.31 36.81 -16.74
N ASN A 806 13.25 37.46 -16.26
CA ASN A 806 12.87 38.79 -16.72
C ASN A 806 13.84 39.88 -16.20
N ALA A 807 13.71 41.12 -16.69
CA ALA A 807 14.63 42.22 -16.32
C ALA A 807 14.61 42.53 -14.81
N VAL A 808 13.44 42.40 -14.18
CA VAL A 808 13.24 42.63 -12.75
C VAL A 808 13.94 41.56 -11.92
N GLU A 809 13.83 40.30 -12.31
CA GLU A 809 14.49 39.17 -11.65
C GLU A 809 16.01 39.28 -11.73
N GLN A 810 16.54 39.74 -12.87
CA GLN A 810 17.98 40.00 -13.04
C GLN A 810 18.47 41.11 -12.10
N GLU A 811 17.72 42.21 -11.94
CA GLU A 811 18.05 43.28 -10.99
C GLU A 811 18.02 42.79 -9.52
N LEU A 812 17.03 41.98 -9.16
CA LEU A 812 16.92 41.43 -7.80
C LEU A 812 18.10 40.52 -7.45
N LEU A 813 18.57 39.70 -8.38
CA LEU A 813 19.75 38.86 -8.18
C LEU A 813 21.03 39.68 -8.06
N LEU A 814 21.19 40.74 -8.87
CA LEU A 814 22.36 41.64 -8.79
C LEU A 814 22.49 42.35 -7.43
N ASN A 815 21.40 42.42 -6.67
CA ASN A 815 21.38 43.03 -5.33
C ASN A 815 21.73 42.05 -4.20
N LEU A 816 22.16 40.81 -4.50
CA LEU A 816 22.59 39.81 -3.52
C LEU A 816 24.10 39.96 -3.18
N PRO A 817 24.46 40.50 -2.00
CA PRO A 817 25.84 40.88 -1.68
C PRO A 817 26.75 39.70 -1.30
N SER A 818 26.16 38.55 -0.94
CA SER A 818 26.87 37.40 -0.37
C SER A 818 26.90 36.18 -1.30
N LEU A 819 26.56 36.37 -2.58
CA LEU A 819 26.51 35.30 -3.56
C LEU A 819 27.92 34.78 -3.85
N GLU A 820 28.18 33.52 -3.51
CA GLU A 820 29.46 32.83 -3.73
C GLU A 820 29.43 31.95 -4.98
N SER A 821 28.25 31.47 -5.40
CA SER A 821 28.09 30.54 -6.54
C SER A 821 26.90 30.92 -7.42
N LEU A 822 27.16 31.08 -8.72
CA LEU A 822 26.14 31.36 -9.74
C LEU A 822 26.22 30.32 -10.86
N GLU A 823 25.12 29.62 -11.10
CA GLU A 823 25.00 28.63 -12.16
C GLU A 823 23.83 28.95 -13.08
N VAL A 824 24.07 29.01 -14.38
CA VAL A 824 23.06 29.27 -15.41
C VAL A 824 23.22 28.24 -16.52
N SER A 825 22.22 27.39 -16.74
CA SER A 825 22.27 26.32 -17.74
C SER A 825 20.96 26.17 -18.53
N GLY A 826 21.06 25.77 -19.81
CA GLY A 826 19.91 25.36 -20.62
C GLY A 826 18.93 26.49 -21.00
N THR A 827 19.40 27.74 -21.02
CA THR A 827 18.60 28.91 -21.42
C THR A 827 18.86 29.26 -22.89
N THR A 828 17.81 29.71 -23.59
CA THR A 828 17.90 30.13 -25.01
C THR A 828 18.20 31.61 -25.20
N GLN A 829 18.03 32.41 -24.14
CA GLN A 829 18.19 33.87 -24.13
C GLN A 829 19.32 34.25 -23.18
N VAL A 830 20.23 35.13 -23.63
CA VAL A 830 21.28 35.70 -22.77
C VAL A 830 20.64 36.70 -21.82
N GLN A 831 20.89 36.54 -20.53
CA GLN A 831 20.47 37.47 -19.49
C GLN A 831 21.40 38.68 -19.48
N ASP A 832 21.29 39.51 -20.53
CA ASP A 832 22.26 40.57 -20.85
C ASP A 832 22.50 41.55 -19.69
N GLN A 833 21.49 41.83 -18.84
CA GLN A 833 21.66 42.72 -17.69
C GLN A 833 22.41 42.05 -16.53
N LEU A 834 22.19 40.76 -16.28
CA LEU A 834 22.89 40.00 -15.26
C LEU A 834 24.39 39.85 -15.61
N PHE A 835 24.69 39.46 -16.85
CA PHE A 835 26.06 39.22 -17.28
C PHE A 835 26.89 40.50 -17.45
N SER A 836 26.25 41.62 -17.80
CA SER A 836 26.93 42.93 -17.91
C SER A 836 27.31 43.57 -16.57
N HIS A 837 26.78 43.06 -15.46
CA HIS A 837 27.02 43.59 -14.12
C HIS A 837 27.53 42.53 -13.13
N LEU A 838 28.19 41.47 -13.62
CA LEU A 838 28.75 40.44 -12.76
C LEU A 838 29.82 40.97 -11.79
N ASP A 839 30.44 42.11 -12.11
CA ASP A 839 31.39 42.82 -11.25
C ASP A 839 30.80 43.18 -9.86
N LYS A 840 29.47 43.28 -9.76
CA LYS A 840 28.77 43.53 -8.48
C LYS A 840 28.87 42.35 -7.50
N PHE A 841 29.14 41.13 -7.98
CA PHE A 841 29.28 39.94 -7.14
C PHE A 841 30.71 39.79 -6.60
N LEU A 842 31.05 40.61 -5.60
CA LEU A 842 32.41 40.66 -5.03
C LEU A 842 32.85 39.36 -4.31
N CYS A 843 31.90 38.55 -3.86
CA CYS A 843 32.14 37.29 -3.13
C CYS A 843 32.14 36.05 -4.02
N LEU A 844 31.98 36.20 -5.35
CA LEU A 844 31.81 35.08 -6.26
C LEU A 844 33.10 34.23 -6.32
N LYS A 845 32.95 32.94 -6.03
CA LYS A 845 34.00 31.91 -6.10
C LYS A 845 33.71 30.89 -7.19
N GLU A 846 32.45 30.69 -7.55
CA GLU A 846 32.01 29.70 -8.53
C GLU A 846 31.12 30.34 -9.60
N LEU A 847 31.47 30.14 -10.87
CA LEU A 847 30.66 30.56 -12.01
C LEU A 847 30.49 29.39 -12.98
N SER A 848 29.23 29.04 -13.27
CA SER A 848 28.86 28.03 -14.26
C SER A 848 27.90 28.63 -15.27
N VAL A 849 28.27 28.64 -16.55
CA VAL A 849 27.44 29.21 -17.62
C VAL A 849 27.41 28.29 -18.83
N ASN A 850 26.23 27.75 -19.13
CA ASN A 850 25.93 26.94 -20.30
C ASN A 850 24.67 27.48 -21.01
N VAL A 851 24.86 28.37 -21.98
CA VAL A 851 23.80 29.03 -22.75
C VAL A 851 23.91 28.63 -24.23
N ASP A 852 22.77 28.31 -24.84
CA ASP A 852 22.71 27.91 -26.24
C ASP A 852 22.76 29.13 -27.18
N LYS A 853 23.65 29.07 -28.18
CA LYS A 853 23.65 29.92 -29.40
C LYS A 853 24.08 31.41 -29.26
N LYS A 854 24.62 31.89 -28.13
CA LYS A 854 25.15 33.27 -28.00
C LYS A 854 26.36 33.41 -27.05
N ASN A 855 27.24 34.37 -27.36
CA ASN A 855 28.51 34.62 -26.65
C ASN A 855 28.32 35.38 -25.33
N VAL A 856 28.52 34.70 -24.20
CA VAL A 856 28.42 35.30 -22.85
C VAL A 856 29.60 36.26 -22.57
N PHE A 857 30.82 35.95 -23.01
CA PHE A 857 32.03 36.75 -22.76
C PHE A 857 32.09 38.10 -23.49
N ALA A 858 31.25 38.29 -24.51
CA ALA A 858 31.08 39.61 -25.13
C ALA A 858 30.42 40.59 -24.14
N VAL A 859 29.54 40.09 -23.27
CA VAL A 859 28.72 40.88 -22.34
C VAL A 859 29.40 41.07 -20.98
N ILE A 860 30.35 40.20 -20.60
CA ILE A 860 31.06 40.29 -19.31
C ILE A 860 31.94 41.56 -19.25
N PRO A 861 31.82 42.38 -18.18
CA PRO A 861 32.60 43.61 -18.02
C PRO A 861 34.10 43.33 -17.76
N GLU A 862 34.98 44.25 -18.16
CA GLU A 862 36.43 44.09 -17.93
C GLU A 862 36.76 44.13 -16.43
N GLU A 863 35.97 44.83 -15.62
CA GLU A 863 36.10 44.93 -14.18
C GLU A 863 35.93 43.57 -13.48
N PHE A 864 35.07 42.69 -14.02
CA PHE A 864 34.86 41.33 -13.50
C PHE A 864 36.12 40.46 -13.62
N LEU A 865 37.02 40.77 -14.56
CA LEU A 865 38.27 40.05 -14.76
C LEU A 865 39.27 40.25 -13.59
N ASN A 866 39.01 41.17 -12.67
CA ASN A 866 39.85 41.47 -11.51
C ASN A 866 39.50 40.64 -10.25
N LEU A 867 38.55 39.71 -10.33
CA LEU A 867 38.26 38.80 -9.21
C LEU A 867 39.42 37.82 -9.00
N HIS A 868 40.03 37.85 -7.81
CA HIS A 868 41.19 37.01 -7.47
C HIS A 868 40.84 35.70 -6.73
N HIS A 869 39.56 35.49 -6.41
CA HIS A 869 39.10 34.44 -5.51
C HIS A 869 38.34 33.31 -6.21
N MET A 870 38.36 33.24 -7.55
CA MET A 870 37.66 32.18 -8.28
C MET A 870 38.27 30.80 -7.99
N GLU A 871 37.41 29.87 -7.58
CA GLU A 871 37.74 28.49 -7.26
C GLU A 871 37.17 27.49 -8.29
N LYS A 872 36.01 27.80 -8.90
CA LYS A 872 35.38 26.95 -9.93
C LYS A 872 34.88 27.77 -11.11
N LEU A 873 35.17 27.28 -12.32
CA LEU A 873 34.76 27.94 -13.55
C LEU A 873 34.31 26.91 -14.59
N LEU A 874 33.03 26.97 -14.99
CA LEU A 874 32.42 26.10 -15.99
C LEU A 874 31.80 26.96 -17.10
N ILE A 875 32.23 26.79 -18.35
CA ILE A 875 31.89 27.71 -19.45
C ILE A 875 31.60 26.96 -20.74
N HIS A 876 30.55 27.37 -21.47
CA HIS A 876 30.32 27.06 -22.88
C HIS A 876 30.60 28.26 -23.81
N ILE A 877 31.31 28.07 -24.93
CA ILE A 877 31.67 29.12 -25.92
C ILE A 877 31.28 28.67 -27.35
N SER A 878 30.42 29.43 -28.04
CA SER A 878 29.74 29.00 -29.27
C SER A 878 30.13 29.73 -30.57
N VAL A 879 31.40 30.11 -30.77
CA VAL A 879 32.06 30.60 -32.02
C VAL A 879 32.41 32.11 -32.06
N GLU A 880 33.64 32.37 -32.54
CA GLU A 880 34.28 33.64 -32.95
C GLU A 880 34.18 34.81 -31.96
N ASP A 881 35.05 34.84 -30.93
CA ASP A 881 35.51 36.08 -30.28
C ASP A 881 36.71 35.85 -29.33
N SER A 882 37.43 36.93 -29.00
CA SER A 882 38.79 36.94 -28.45
C SER A 882 38.95 36.19 -27.10
N PRO A 883 39.68 35.06 -27.06
CA PRO A 883 39.94 34.27 -25.84
C PRO A 883 40.74 35.00 -24.74
N SER A 884 41.19 36.22 -25.02
CA SER A 884 41.97 37.08 -24.14
C SER A 884 41.30 37.38 -22.80
N LYS A 885 39.97 37.57 -22.76
CA LYS A 885 39.23 37.80 -21.50
C LYS A 885 39.27 36.58 -20.56
N LEU A 886 39.07 35.38 -21.11
CA LEU A 886 39.13 34.14 -20.33
C LEU A 886 40.54 33.88 -19.81
N VAL A 887 41.55 34.08 -20.66
CA VAL A 887 42.96 33.94 -20.28
C VAL A 887 43.33 34.90 -19.15
N LYS A 888 42.90 36.17 -19.23
CA LYS A 888 43.09 37.15 -18.15
C LYS A 888 42.41 36.74 -16.84
N LEU A 889 41.17 36.24 -16.89
CA LEU A 889 40.42 35.81 -15.70
C LEU A 889 41.15 34.69 -14.96
N ILE A 890 41.63 33.68 -15.68
CA ILE A 890 42.35 32.56 -15.10
C ILE A 890 43.71 33.03 -14.56
N GLN A 891 44.40 33.93 -15.27
CA GLN A 891 45.67 34.50 -14.82
C GLN A 891 45.53 35.23 -13.48
N ASN A 892 44.40 35.89 -13.25
CA ASN A 892 44.11 36.60 -12.01
C ASN A 892 43.61 35.66 -10.88
N SER A 893 43.37 34.37 -11.16
CA SER A 893 42.74 33.40 -10.25
C SER A 893 43.64 32.19 -9.95
N PRO A 894 44.74 32.35 -9.20
CA PRO A 894 45.71 31.27 -8.96
C PRO A 894 45.18 30.13 -8.07
N ASN A 895 44.06 30.33 -7.38
CA ASN A 895 43.43 29.36 -6.49
C ASN A 895 42.42 28.44 -7.18
N LEU A 896 42.30 28.51 -8.52
CA LEU A 896 41.35 27.72 -9.29
C LEU A 896 41.54 26.22 -9.04
N GLN A 897 40.45 25.54 -8.68
CA GLN A 897 40.40 24.10 -8.41
C GLN A 897 39.67 23.32 -9.51
N VAL A 898 38.64 23.92 -10.13
CA VAL A 898 37.81 23.27 -11.16
C VAL A 898 37.72 24.16 -12.40
N PHE A 899 38.04 23.58 -13.56
CA PHE A 899 37.94 24.26 -14.85
C PHE A 899 37.27 23.38 -15.90
N HIS A 900 36.05 23.73 -16.31
CA HIS A 900 35.35 23.09 -17.43
C HIS A 900 35.16 24.06 -18.58
N LEU A 901 35.55 23.64 -19.78
CA LEU A 901 35.37 24.39 -21.00
C LEU A 901 34.73 23.50 -22.07
N GLU A 902 33.58 23.92 -22.55
CA GLU A 902 32.92 23.33 -23.72
C GLU A 902 32.98 24.33 -24.89
N CYS A 903 33.67 23.98 -25.97
CA CYS A 903 33.89 24.90 -27.08
C CYS A 903 34.06 24.19 -28.43
N ASN A 904 33.46 24.74 -29.48
CA ASN A 904 33.57 24.21 -30.84
C ASN A 904 34.88 24.57 -31.54
N ARG A 905 35.44 25.77 -31.30
CA ARG A 905 36.74 26.24 -31.84
C ARG A 905 37.37 27.27 -30.90
N PHE A 906 38.63 27.05 -30.52
CA PHE A 906 39.39 27.97 -29.65
C PHE A 906 40.70 28.39 -30.31
N SER A 907 40.87 29.68 -30.60
CA SER A 907 41.98 30.20 -31.43
C SER A 907 43.31 30.42 -30.68
N ASP A 908 43.29 30.58 -29.34
CA ASP A 908 44.47 30.91 -28.51
C ASP A 908 44.72 29.83 -27.42
N PHE A 909 44.64 28.56 -27.83
CA PHE A 909 44.69 27.43 -26.90
C PHE A 909 46.03 27.33 -26.16
N GLU A 910 47.12 27.74 -26.80
CA GLU A 910 48.46 27.74 -26.20
C GLU A 910 48.56 28.70 -25.01
N SER A 911 48.07 29.94 -25.15
CA SER A 911 48.06 30.91 -24.04
C SER A 911 47.17 30.46 -22.88
N LEU A 912 46.00 29.86 -23.18
CA LEU A 912 45.14 29.28 -22.15
C LEU A 912 45.85 28.19 -21.35
N MET A 913 46.56 27.29 -22.04
CA MET A 913 47.29 26.20 -21.42
C MET A 913 48.44 26.71 -20.55
N ILE A 914 49.21 27.70 -21.03
CA ILE A 914 50.27 28.34 -20.24
C ILE A 914 49.72 28.94 -18.94
N VAL A 915 48.59 29.63 -19.02
CA VAL A 915 47.96 30.23 -17.83
C VAL A 915 47.40 29.17 -16.89
N LEU A 916 46.76 28.11 -17.40
CA LEU A 916 46.31 26.99 -16.57
C LEU A 916 47.49 26.33 -15.84
N ALA A 917 48.64 26.16 -16.49
CA ALA A 917 49.84 25.60 -15.87
C ALA A 917 50.31 26.38 -14.61
N SER A 918 49.96 27.67 -14.50
CA SER A 918 50.25 28.46 -13.30
C SER A 918 49.35 28.12 -12.10
N CYS A 919 48.19 27.49 -12.33
CA CYS A 919 47.20 27.12 -11.32
C CYS A 919 47.54 25.77 -10.66
N LYS A 920 48.45 25.78 -9.69
CA LYS A 920 48.96 24.55 -9.01
C LYS A 920 47.92 23.77 -8.19
N LYS A 921 46.77 24.39 -7.88
CA LYS A 921 45.69 23.80 -7.06
C LYS A 921 44.59 23.14 -7.90
N LEU A 922 44.71 23.11 -9.23
CA LEU A 922 43.73 22.47 -10.11
C LEU A 922 43.58 20.98 -9.79
N LYS A 923 42.33 20.58 -9.55
CA LYS A 923 41.88 19.22 -9.27
C LYS A 923 41.06 18.65 -10.42
N GLU A 924 40.32 19.48 -11.15
CA GLU A 924 39.40 19.02 -12.20
C GLU A 924 39.58 19.84 -13.48
N ILE A 925 39.83 19.15 -14.60
CA ILE A 925 39.89 19.73 -15.94
C ILE A 925 38.95 18.95 -16.84
N LYS A 926 37.94 19.62 -17.38
CA LYS A 926 37.06 19.07 -18.42
C LYS A 926 37.12 19.95 -19.66
N LEU A 927 37.48 19.36 -20.78
CA LEU A 927 37.59 20.05 -22.06
C LEU A 927 36.79 19.27 -23.10
N SER A 928 35.63 19.78 -23.48
CA SER A 928 34.71 19.11 -24.41
C SER A 928 34.52 19.94 -25.68
N GLY A 929 34.58 19.29 -26.85
CA GLY A 929 34.41 19.93 -28.16
C GLY A 929 35.62 19.78 -29.09
N ALA A 930 35.50 20.31 -30.32
CA ALA A 930 36.46 20.09 -31.41
C ALA A 930 37.71 21.01 -31.31
N PHE A 931 38.53 20.81 -30.28
CA PHE A 931 39.84 21.46 -30.19
C PHE A 931 40.82 20.83 -31.18
N PHE A 932 41.36 21.61 -32.12
CA PHE A 932 42.17 21.10 -33.22
C PHE A 932 43.63 20.77 -32.85
N ASN A 933 44.14 21.18 -31.67
CA ASN A 933 45.53 20.96 -31.29
C ASN A 933 45.70 20.70 -29.78
N ILE A 934 45.90 19.43 -29.38
CA ILE A 934 46.09 19.02 -27.98
C ILE A 934 47.56 19.15 -27.51
N THR A 935 48.51 19.38 -28.41
CA THR A 935 49.95 19.37 -28.09
C THR A 935 50.34 20.30 -26.93
N PRO A 936 49.80 21.55 -26.82
CA PRO A 936 50.09 22.41 -25.68
C PRO A 936 49.70 21.76 -24.34
N LEU A 937 48.54 21.11 -24.26
CA LEU A 937 48.08 20.42 -23.05
C LEU A 937 49.04 19.28 -22.65
N VAL A 938 49.49 18.48 -23.62
CA VAL A 938 50.40 17.35 -23.39
C VAL A 938 51.72 17.83 -22.78
N THR A 939 52.26 18.96 -23.25
CA THR A 939 53.53 19.49 -22.75
C THR A 939 53.47 19.97 -21.30
N ILE A 940 52.31 20.50 -20.86
CA ILE A 940 52.14 21.07 -19.52
C ILE A 940 51.50 20.11 -18.52
N LEU A 941 50.97 18.97 -18.98
CA LEU A 941 50.25 18.01 -18.15
C LEU A 941 50.99 17.62 -16.86
N PRO A 942 52.33 17.42 -16.87
CA PRO A 942 53.08 17.09 -15.66
C PRO A 942 53.05 18.16 -14.56
N ASN A 943 52.67 19.41 -14.89
CA ASN A 943 52.57 20.49 -13.90
C ASN A 943 51.34 20.35 -12.99
N PHE A 944 50.35 19.54 -13.36
CA PHE A 944 49.09 19.37 -12.62
C PHE A 944 49.15 18.21 -11.62
N ILE A 945 50.07 18.27 -10.66
CA ILE A 945 50.31 17.20 -9.68
C ILE A 945 49.09 16.92 -8.78
N SER A 946 48.24 17.93 -8.58
CA SER A 946 47.02 17.86 -7.76
C SER A 946 45.79 17.34 -8.52
N LEU A 947 45.92 17.03 -9.81
CA LEU A 947 44.80 16.67 -10.67
C LEU A 947 44.18 15.34 -10.27
N LYS A 948 42.85 15.35 -10.12
CA LYS A 948 42.00 14.20 -9.81
C LYS A 948 41.14 13.81 -11.00
N ILE A 949 40.60 14.78 -11.74
CA ILE A 949 39.70 14.53 -12.87
C ILE A 949 40.29 15.14 -14.13
N LEU A 950 40.49 14.30 -15.15
CA LEU A 950 40.83 14.71 -16.51
C LEU A 950 39.80 14.16 -17.48
N ASN A 951 38.98 15.05 -18.03
CA ASN A 951 37.96 14.69 -19.02
C ASN A 951 38.24 15.39 -20.36
N LEU A 952 38.54 14.57 -21.37
CA LEU A 952 38.85 15.00 -22.74
C LEU A 952 37.84 14.43 -23.75
N GLU A 953 36.59 14.23 -23.31
CA GLU A 953 35.52 13.69 -24.13
C GLU A 953 35.26 14.56 -25.38
N TYR A 954 35.00 13.91 -26.51
CA TYR A 954 34.78 14.53 -27.83
C TYR A 954 35.99 15.24 -28.46
N GLN A 955 37.19 15.10 -27.90
CA GLN A 955 38.43 15.51 -28.57
C GLN A 955 38.92 14.45 -29.57
N TYR A 956 39.65 14.88 -30.59
CA TYR A 956 40.22 14.00 -31.63
C TYR A 956 41.71 14.23 -31.81
N VAL A 957 42.53 13.20 -31.62
CA VAL A 957 43.99 13.25 -31.78
C VAL A 957 44.42 12.35 -32.95
N PRO A 958 44.77 12.92 -34.12
CA PRO A 958 45.12 12.14 -35.30
C PRO A 958 46.54 11.57 -35.27
N ASP A 959 47.47 12.23 -34.58
CA ASP A 959 48.90 11.97 -34.73
C ASP A 959 49.47 11.06 -33.64
N LYS A 960 50.29 10.10 -34.09
CA LYS A 960 50.90 9.10 -33.21
C LYS A 960 51.92 9.72 -32.24
N GLU A 961 52.71 10.69 -32.69
CA GLU A 961 53.79 11.29 -31.89
C GLU A 961 53.24 12.06 -30.67
N THR A 962 52.21 12.89 -30.85
CA THR A 962 51.55 13.56 -29.71
C THR A 962 50.86 12.55 -28.80
N SER A 963 50.28 11.49 -29.37
CA SER A 963 49.64 10.42 -28.59
C SER A 963 50.64 9.62 -27.73
N GLU A 964 51.84 9.33 -28.24
CA GLU A 964 52.92 8.70 -27.46
C GLU A 964 53.40 9.62 -26.34
N LYS A 965 53.65 10.91 -26.65
CA LYS A 965 54.01 11.92 -25.63
C LYS A 965 52.93 12.05 -24.56
N PHE A 966 51.65 12.01 -24.96
CA PHE A 966 50.52 12.02 -24.05
C PHE A 966 50.52 10.79 -23.13
N ALA A 967 50.70 9.60 -23.68
CA ALA A 967 50.77 8.37 -22.89
C ALA A 967 51.87 8.43 -21.82
N TYR A 968 53.09 8.85 -22.18
CA TYR A 968 54.20 8.95 -21.23
C TYR A 968 53.99 10.04 -20.17
N THR A 969 53.45 11.21 -20.56
CA THR A 969 53.19 12.31 -19.62
C THR A 969 52.05 12.01 -18.66
N LEU A 970 51.04 11.23 -19.07
CA LEU A 970 49.92 10.81 -18.22
C LEU A 970 50.41 10.02 -16.99
N GLY A 971 51.47 9.22 -17.12
CA GLY A 971 52.06 8.45 -16.01
C GLY A 971 52.55 9.30 -14.83
N SER A 972 52.75 10.61 -15.02
CA SER A 972 53.13 11.54 -13.95
C SER A 972 51.97 11.94 -13.01
N LEU A 973 50.71 11.68 -13.40
CA LEU A 973 49.51 12.09 -12.66
C LEU A 973 49.07 11.05 -11.61
N HIS A 974 49.86 10.87 -10.55
CA HIS A 974 49.61 9.81 -9.55
C HIS A 974 48.32 9.98 -8.72
N ASN A 975 47.74 11.18 -8.67
CA ASN A 975 46.54 11.50 -7.88
C ASN A 975 45.23 11.34 -8.66
N LEU A 976 45.30 10.89 -9.92
CA LEU A 976 44.14 10.79 -10.79
C LEU A 976 43.12 9.78 -10.28
N GLU A 977 41.87 10.24 -10.16
CA GLU A 977 40.69 9.49 -9.74
C GLU A 977 39.77 9.23 -10.94
N GLU A 978 39.69 10.13 -11.92
CA GLU A 978 38.84 9.98 -13.11
C GLU A 978 39.58 10.35 -14.39
N LEU A 979 39.53 9.45 -15.37
CA LEU A 979 40.17 9.63 -16.68
C LEU A 979 39.19 9.30 -17.81
N ILE A 980 38.84 10.30 -18.61
CA ILE A 980 38.06 10.14 -19.84
C ILE A 980 38.94 10.57 -21.00
N LEU A 981 39.28 9.60 -21.86
CA LEU A 981 40.28 9.78 -22.91
C LEU A 981 39.71 10.40 -24.19
N PRO A 982 40.54 11.12 -24.96
CA PRO A 982 40.17 11.60 -26.28
C PRO A 982 40.06 10.44 -27.28
N ALA A 983 39.28 10.64 -28.36
CA ALA A 983 39.24 9.72 -29.48
C ALA A 983 40.37 10.02 -30.48
N GLY A 984 40.64 9.11 -31.41
CA GLY A 984 41.52 9.37 -32.56
C GLY A 984 42.46 8.24 -32.92
N ASP A 985 42.91 8.27 -34.17
CA ASP A 985 43.73 7.21 -34.77
C ASP A 985 45.08 7.07 -34.06
N GLY A 986 45.65 8.19 -33.61
CA GLY A 986 46.89 8.21 -32.81
C GLY A 986 46.70 7.54 -31.45
N ILE A 987 45.59 7.83 -30.76
CA ILE A 987 45.26 7.25 -29.44
C ILE A 987 44.98 5.75 -29.58
N HIS A 988 44.31 5.34 -30.65
CA HIS A 988 44.09 3.93 -30.94
C HIS A 988 45.41 3.14 -31.03
N GLN A 989 46.42 3.68 -31.71
CA GLN A 989 47.72 3.03 -31.86
C GLN A 989 48.51 2.92 -30.54
N VAL A 990 48.32 3.87 -29.61
CA VAL A 990 49.03 3.90 -28.32
C VAL A 990 48.18 3.43 -27.14
N ALA A 991 46.95 2.95 -27.38
CA ALA A 991 46.00 2.60 -26.32
C ALA A 991 46.60 1.62 -25.29
N LYS A 992 47.35 0.61 -25.76
CA LYS A 992 48.08 -0.33 -24.88
C LYS A 992 49.06 0.38 -23.94
N LEU A 993 49.83 1.35 -24.44
CA LEU A 993 50.77 2.12 -23.63
C LEU A 993 50.02 2.93 -22.55
N ILE A 994 48.91 3.56 -22.91
CA ILE A 994 48.07 4.31 -21.95
C ILE A 994 47.52 3.37 -20.87
N ILE A 995 47.01 2.19 -21.25
CA ILE A 995 46.48 1.18 -20.32
C ILE A 995 47.59 0.69 -19.37
N GLN A 996 48.81 0.48 -19.86
CA GLN A 996 49.95 0.09 -19.03
C GLN A 996 50.31 1.17 -18.01
N GLN A 997 50.28 2.45 -18.39
CA GLN A 997 50.50 3.56 -17.45
C GLN A 997 49.43 3.63 -16.35
N CYS A 998 48.21 3.13 -16.62
CA CYS A 998 47.15 3.13 -15.61
C CYS A 998 47.46 2.28 -14.37
N GLN A 999 48.42 1.35 -14.45
CA GLN A 999 48.92 0.60 -13.28
C GLN A 999 49.48 1.53 -12.18
N HIS A 1000 49.91 2.74 -12.54
CA HIS A 1000 50.44 3.72 -11.61
C HIS A 1000 49.34 4.53 -10.88
N PHE A 1001 48.09 4.50 -11.37
CA PHE A 1001 46.97 5.24 -10.77
C PHE A 1001 46.25 4.45 -9.67
N ARG A 1002 46.81 4.47 -8.47
CA ARG A 1002 46.26 3.72 -7.30
C ARG A 1002 44.89 4.22 -6.81
N ARG A 1003 44.41 5.36 -7.30
CA ARG A 1003 43.15 6.00 -6.89
C ARG A 1003 42.10 6.06 -8.00
N LEU A 1004 42.36 5.45 -9.16
CA LEU A 1004 41.47 5.52 -10.30
C LEU A 1004 40.13 4.82 -9.99
N ARG A 1005 39.05 5.61 -10.12
CA ARG A 1005 37.64 5.24 -9.92
C ARG A 1005 36.87 5.21 -11.24
N VAL A 1006 37.18 6.10 -12.18
CA VAL A 1006 36.50 6.16 -13.48
C VAL A 1006 37.51 6.09 -14.62
N LEU A 1007 37.28 5.19 -15.57
CA LEU A 1007 38.08 5.04 -16.78
C LEU A 1007 37.18 4.91 -18.01
N SER A 1008 37.37 5.78 -18.99
CA SER A 1008 36.60 5.75 -20.25
C SER A 1008 37.49 5.76 -21.49
N PHE A 1009 37.21 4.83 -22.41
CA PHE A 1009 37.76 4.74 -23.75
C PHE A 1009 36.64 4.70 -24.78
N THR A 1010 36.65 5.62 -25.74
CA THR A 1010 35.62 5.72 -26.77
C THR A 1010 36.24 5.75 -28.17
N LYS A 1011 35.86 4.81 -29.04
CA LYS A 1011 36.36 4.66 -30.43
C LYS A 1011 37.88 4.44 -30.57
N THR A 1012 38.56 3.92 -29.55
CA THR A 1012 40.03 3.79 -29.50
C THR A 1012 40.52 2.37 -29.25
N LEU A 1013 39.66 1.39 -28.95
CA LEU A 1013 40.07 0.04 -28.56
C LEU A 1013 39.81 -1.02 -29.64
N ASN A 1014 40.70 -2.01 -29.69
CA ASN A 1014 40.58 -3.28 -30.43
C ASN A 1014 40.76 -4.49 -29.48
N ASP A 1015 40.71 -5.70 -30.04
CA ASP A 1015 40.81 -6.97 -29.30
C ASP A 1015 42.03 -7.07 -28.40
N ASP A 1016 43.21 -6.69 -28.89
CA ASP A 1016 44.41 -6.75 -28.07
C ASP A 1016 44.40 -5.71 -26.94
N SER A 1017 43.88 -4.51 -27.22
CA SER A 1017 43.88 -3.40 -26.25
C SER A 1017 42.90 -3.68 -25.11
N VAL A 1018 41.73 -4.25 -25.40
CA VAL A 1018 40.77 -4.64 -24.36
C VAL A 1018 41.31 -5.81 -23.52
N MET A 1019 42.10 -6.71 -24.11
CA MET A 1019 42.79 -7.77 -23.37
C MET A 1019 43.87 -7.22 -22.42
N GLU A 1020 44.58 -6.16 -22.82
CA GLU A 1020 45.54 -5.48 -21.93
C GLU A 1020 44.84 -4.93 -20.67
N ILE A 1021 43.62 -4.39 -20.80
CA ILE A 1021 42.81 -3.92 -19.65
C ILE A 1021 42.56 -5.07 -18.67
N ALA A 1022 42.20 -6.26 -19.17
CA ALA A 1022 42.02 -7.44 -18.33
C ALA A 1022 43.31 -7.89 -17.65
N GLN A 1023 44.46 -7.82 -18.34
CA GLN A 1023 45.76 -8.15 -17.74
C GLN A 1023 46.14 -7.17 -16.62
N VAL A 1024 45.94 -5.86 -16.83
CA VAL A 1024 46.17 -4.84 -15.80
C VAL A 1024 45.24 -5.03 -14.59
N ALA A 1025 43.98 -5.37 -14.84
CA ALA A 1025 43.03 -5.69 -13.78
C ALA A 1025 43.51 -6.89 -12.93
N LEU A 1026 43.93 -7.99 -13.58
CA LEU A 1026 44.46 -9.17 -12.90
C LEU A 1026 45.69 -8.85 -12.04
N ASN A 1027 46.58 -8.00 -12.55
CA ASN A 1027 47.78 -7.54 -11.84
C ASN A 1027 47.47 -6.57 -10.67
N GLY A 1028 46.20 -6.22 -10.45
CA GLY A 1028 45.76 -5.37 -9.34
C GLY A 1028 45.84 -3.87 -9.61
N GLY A 1029 46.00 -3.44 -10.88
CA GLY A 1029 46.09 -2.02 -11.23
C GLY A 1029 44.80 -1.23 -11.01
N PHE A 1030 43.64 -1.90 -10.99
CA PHE A 1030 42.30 -1.28 -10.98
C PHE A 1030 41.48 -1.60 -9.72
N GLN A 1031 42.13 -1.79 -8.57
CA GLN A 1031 41.42 -2.20 -7.33
C GLN A 1031 40.33 -1.23 -6.85
N LYS A 1032 40.47 0.07 -7.13
CA LYS A 1032 39.50 1.12 -6.74
C LYS A 1032 38.57 1.55 -7.88
N LEU A 1033 38.63 0.88 -9.03
CA LEU A 1033 37.83 1.24 -10.19
C LEU A 1033 36.36 0.93 -9.92
N GLU A 1034 35.52 1.95 -10.06
CA GLU A 1034 34.06 1.90 -9.87
C GLU A 1034 33.35 1.89 -11.23
N ASN A 1035 33.82 2.67 -12.20
CA ASN A 1035 33.18 2.79 -13.52
C ASN A 1035 34.18 2.51 -14.65
N LEU A 1036 33.84 1.57 -15.52
CA LEU A 1036 34.61 1.25 -16.72
C LEU A 1036 33.75 1.44 -17.97
N ASP A 1037 34.06 2.43 -18.78
CA ASP A 1037 33.36 2.74 -20.03
C ASP A 1037 34.21 2.38 -21.25
N LEU A 1038 33.74 1.40 -22.01
CA LEU A 1038 34.32 0.90 -23.26
C LEU A 1038 33.35 1.10 -24.42
N SER A 1039 32.44 2.07 -24.32
CA SER A 1039 31.40 2.30 -25.32
C SER A 1039 31.97 2.79 -26.65
N MET A 1040 31.27 2.46 -27.73
CA MET A 1040 31.59 2.87 -29.11
C MET A 1040 32.93 2.37 -29.66
N ASN A 1041 33.51 1.32 -29.06
CA ASN A 1041 34.70 0.64 -29.61
C ASN A 1041 34.28 -0.45 -30.62
N HIS A 1042 34.10 -0.04 -31.87
CA HIS A 1042 33.57 -0.92 -32.93
C HIS A 1042 34.59 -1.92 -33.51
N GLU A 1043 35.86 -1.78 -33.16
CA GLU A 1043 36.92 -2.70 -33.60
C GLU A 1043 37.11 -3.88 -32.66
N ILE A 1044 36.55 -3.82 -31.44
CA ILE A 1044 36.48 -5.00 -30.56
C ILE A 1044 35.49 -5.98 -31.16
N THR A 1045 35.97 -7.16 -31.53
CA THR A 1045 35.17 -8.25 -32.06
C THR A 1045 34.42 -8.97 -30.95
N GLU A 1046 33.46 -9.80 -31.35
CA GLU A 1046 32.75 -10.68 -30.44
C GLU A 1046 33.69 -11.65 -29.70
N GLU A 1047 34.73 -12.13 -30.39
CA GLU A 1047 35.78 -12.96 -29.81
C GLU A 1047 36.66 -12.16 -28.83
N GLY A 1048 36.99 -10.92 -29.15
CA GLY A 1048 37.68 -10.00 -28.25
C GLY A 1048 36.94 -9.82 -26.93
N TYR A 1049 35.63 -9.54 -26.97
CA TYR A 1049 34.80 -9.46 -25.76
C TYR A 1049 34.72 -10.79 -25.01
N ARG A 1050 34.61 -11.93 -25.71
CA ARG A 1050 34.61 -13.25 -25.06
C ARG A 1050 35.89 -13.50 -24.26
N ASN A 1051 37.04 -13.24 -24.88
CA ASN A 1051 38.34 -13.42 -24.25
C ASN A 1051 38.53 -12.43 -23.10
N PHE A 1052 38.11 -11.18 -23.30
CA PHE A 1052 38.09 -10.15 -22.26
C PHE A 1052 37.28 -10.59 -21.05
N PHE A 1053 36.03 -11.03 -21.22
CA PHE A 1053 35.20 -11.48 -20.11
C PHE A 1053 35.80 -12.68 -19.40
N ARG A 1054 36.42 -13.64 -20.12
CA ARG A 1054 37.12 -14.76 -19.47
C ARG A 1054 38.27 -14.31 -18.58
N ALA A 1055 39.07 -13.35 -19.05
CA ALA A 1055 40.24 -12.86 -18.33
C ALA A 1055 39.89 -11.82 -17.24
N LEU A 1056 38.82 -11.05 -17.41
CA LEU A 1056 38.45 -9.95 -16.52
C LEU A 1056 38.10 -10.50 -15.13
N GLY A 1057 38.92 -10.12 -14.14
CA GLY A 1057 38.76 -10.47 -12.73
C GLY A 1057 39.55 -9.49 -11.86
N ASN A 1058 39.40 -9.62 -10.54
CA ASN A 1058 40.11 -8.79 -9.54
C ASN A 1058 39.73 -7.29 -9.56
N LEU A 1059 38.46 -6.98 -9.86
CA LEU A 1059 37.86 -5.64 -9.76
C LEU A 1059 36.77 -5.63 -8.66
N PRO A 1060 37.15 -5.61 -7.38
CA PRO A 1060 36.19 -5.79 -6.28
C PRO A 1060 35.22 -4.62 -6.10
N ASN A 1061 35.56 -3.43 -6.63
CA ASN A 1061 34.78 -2.20 -6.45
C ASN A 1061 34.00 -1.75 -7.70
N LEU A 1062 34.05 -2.51 -8.79
CA LEU A 1062 33.39 -2.11 -10.04
C LEU A 1062 31.87 -2.14 -9.88
N GLN A 1063 31.23 -1.01 -10.13
CA GLN A 1063 29.79 -0.78 -10.06
C GLN A 1063 29.18 -0.68 -11.46
N GLU A 1064 29.82 0.02 -12.39
CA GLU A 1064 29.29 0.22 -13.73
C GLU A 1064 30.25 -0.26 -14.83
N LEU A 1065 29.74 -1.09 -15.75
CA LEU A 1065 30.43 -1.53 -16.95
C LEU A 1065 29.66 -1.13 -18.21
N LYS A 1066 30.26 -0.31 -19.07
CA LYS A 1066 29.65 0.10 -20.34
C LYS A 1066 30.40 -0.51 -21.53
N ILE A 1067 29.71 -1.27 -22.36
CA ILE A 1067 30.22 -1.98 -23.55
C ILE A 1067 29.29 -1.77 -24.76
N SER A 1068 28.60 -0.63 -24.76
CA SER A 1068 27.59 -0.29 -25.76
C SER A 1068 28.22 0.04 -27.11
N ARG A 1069 27.54 -0.25 -28.22
CA ARG A 1069 27.99 0.10 -29.58
C ARG A 1069 26.98 1.00 -30.28
N HIS A 1070 27.33 1.51 -31.44
CA HIS A 1070 26.42 2.29 -32.28
C HIS A 1070 25.30 1.37 -32.81
N PHE A 1071 24.09 1.89 -33.00
CA PHE A 1071 22.92 1.08 -33.41
C PHE A 1071 23.07 0.45 -34.82
N THR A 1072 23.95 0.98 -35.67
CA THR A 1072 24.30 0.38 -36.98
C THR A 1072 25.43 -0.66 -36.92
N LYS A 1073 26.15 -0.77 -35.79
CA LYS A 1073 27.30 -1.66 -35.61
C LYS A 1073 27.02 -2.72 -34.55
N CYS A 1074 25.90 -3.42 -34.73
CA CYS A 1074 25.45 -4.47 -33.81
C CYS A 1074 26.39 -5.69 -33.80
N ILE A 1075 26.47 -6.36 -32.65
CA ILE A 1075 27.10 -7.68 -32.52
C ILE A 1075 26.00 -8.69 -32.20
N ARG A 1076 25.98 -9.81 -32.94
CA ARG A 1076 25.24 -11.00 -32.52
C ARG A 1076 26.11 -11.79 -31.55
N ALA A 1077 25.72 -11.82 -30.28
CA ALA A 1077 26.48 -12.55 -29.27
C ALA A 1077 26.31 -14.05 -29.50
N GLN A 1078 27.39 -14.82 -29.47
CA GLN A 1078 27.28 -16.27 -29.41
C GLN A 1078 26.99 -16.70 -27.97
N ALA A 1079 26.30 -17.83 -27.79
CA ALA A 1079 26.03 -18.40 -26.47
C ALA A 1079 27.29 -18.56 -25.59
N ALA A 1080 28.46 -18.81 -26.21
CA ALA A 1080 29.74 -18.89 -25.50
C ALA A 1080 30.18 -17.55 -24.87
N THR A 1081 29.84 -16.43 -25.51
CA THR A 1081 30.19 -15.08 -25.06
C THR A 1081 29.22 -14.60 -23.99
N VAL A 1082 27.92 -14.89 -24.13
CA VAL A 1082 26.93 -14.61 -23.07
C VAL A 1082 27.23 -15.44 -21.81
N LYS A 1083 27.65 -16.71 -21.97
CA LYS A 1083 28.15 -17.53 -20.84
C LYS A 1083 29.41 -16.95 -20.20
N SER A 1084 30.33 -16.40 -20.99
CA SER A 1084 31.56 -15.80 -20.46
C SER A 1084 31.25 -14.49 -19.71
N LEU A 1085 30.33 -13.68 -20.24
CA LEU A 1085 29.81 -12.47 -19.58
C LEU A 1085 29.12 -12.83 -18.26
N SER A 1086 28.25 -13.84 -18.26
CA SER A 1086 27.51 -14.23 -17.06
C SER A 1086 28.44 -14.76 -15.95
N GLN A 1087 29.48 -15.51 -16.31
CA GLN A 1087 30.55 -15.89 -15.37
C GLN A 1087 31.41 -14.71 -14.92
N CYS A 1088 31.59 -13.69 -15.76
CA CYS A 1088 32.28 -12.46 -15.40
C CYS A 1088 31.48 -11.65 -14.37
N MET A 1089 30.16 -11.51 -14.57
CA MET A 1089 29.27 -10.84 -13.62
C MET A 1089 29.37 -11.44 -12.22
N LEU A 1090 29.33 -12.77 -12.09
CA LEU A 1090 29.47 -13.45 -10.80
C LEU A 1090 30.84 -13.24 -10.12
N ARG A 1091 31.88 -12.86 -10.86
CA ARG A 1091 33.21 -12.53 -10.32
C ARG A 1091 33.33 -11.07 -9.87
N LEU A 1092 32.33 -10.23 -10.15
CA LEU A 1092 32.32 -8.79 -9.87
C LEU A 1092 31.28 -8.46 -8.79
N PRO A 1093 31.61 -8.59 -7.50
CA PRO A 1093 30.61 -8.63 -6.42
C PRO A 1093 29.84 -7.33 -6.19
N ARG A 1094 30.36 -6.17 -6.65
CA ARG A 1094 29.76 -4.85 -6.47
C ARG A 1094 29.09 -4.28 -7.73
N LEU A 1095 28.93 -5.08 -8.78
CA LEU A 1095 28.37 -4.63 -10.04
C LEU A 1095 26.88 -4.30 -9.90
N THR A 1096 26.49 -3.08 -10.29
CA THR A 1096 25.11 -2.56 -10.20
C THR A 1096 24.55 -2.17 -11.58
N SER A 1097 25.39 -1.89 -12.58
CA SER A 1097 24.92 -1.51 -13.91
C SER A 1097 25.80 -2.08 -15.01
N ILE A 1098 25.15 -2.63 -16.04
CA ILE A 1098 25.80 -3.02 -17.30
C ILE A 1098 25.05 -2.35 -18.43
N SER A 1099 25.72 -1.53 -19.24
CA SER A 1099 25.15 -1.04 -20.49
C SER A 1099 25.78 -1.75 -21.69
N MET A 1100 24.95 -2.37 -22.51
CA MET A 1100 25.32 -3.19 -23.65
C MET A 1100 24.39 -2.95 -24.84
N PHE A 1101 24.09 -1.67 -25.11
CA PHE A 1101 23.26 -1.32 -26.27
C PHE A 1101 23.91 -1.82 -27.58
N SER A 1102 23.10 -2.26 -28.54
CA SER A 1102 23.50 -2.91 -29.81
C SER A 1102 24.03 -4.35 -29.72
N TRP A 1103 23.84 -5.01 -28.58
CA TRP A 1103 24.03 -6.45 -28.47
C TRP A 1103 22.73 -7.17 -28.84
N LEU A 1104 22.78 -7.97 -29.90
CA LEU A 1104 21.64 -8.77 -30.34
C LEU A 1104 21.63 -10.06 -29.52
N LEU A 1105 20.73 -10.09 -28.54
CA LEU A 1105 20.47 -11.23 -27.66
C LEU A 1105 19.14 -11.88 -28.06
N ASP A 1106 19.09 -13.20 -28.04
CA ASP A 1106 17.82 -13.93 -28.18
C ASP A 1106 17.13 -14.14 -26.82
N THR A 1107 15.97 -14.81 -26.83
CA THR A 1107 15.20 -15.07 -25.61
C THR A 1107 15.92 -15.98 -24.62
N GLU A 1108 16.76 -16.91 -25.09
CA GLU A 1108 17.51 -17.83 -24.22
C GLU A 1108 18.67 -17.11 -23.55
N ASP A 1109 19.36 -16.23 -24.27
CA ASP A 1109 20.42 -15.37 -23.75
C ASP A 1109 19.89 -14.42 -22.66
N ILE A 1110 18.73 -13.81 -22.88
CA ILE A 1110 18.08 -12.93 -21.88
C ILE A 1110 17.67 -13.74 -20.65
N ALA A 1111 17.13 -14.95 -20.83
CA ALA A 1111 16.78 -15.83 -19.71
C ALA A 1111 18.03 -16.24 -18.89
N LEU A 1112 19.15 -16.52 -19.56
CA LEU A 1112 20.43 -16.83 -18.90
C LEU A 1112 20.95 -15.64 -18.08
N LEU A 1113 20.96 -14.43 -18.67
CA LEU A 1113 21.39 -13.22 -17.96
C LEU A 1113 20.46 -12.88 -16.80
N THR A 1114 19.15 -13.10 -16.95
CA THR A 1114 18.17 -12.90 -15.87
C THR A 1114 18.39 -13.90 -14.73
N SER A 1115 18.61 -15.19 -15.03
CA SER A 1115 18.92 -16.20 -14.01
C SER A 1115 20.22 -15.93 -13.26
N VAL A 1116 21.23 -15.35 -13.93
CA VAL A 1116 22.49 -14.97 -13.28
C VAL A 1116 22.33 -13.68 -12.47
N LYS A 1117 21.55 -12.72 -12.97
CA LYS A 1117 21.15 -11.54 -12.20
C LYS A 1117 20.50 -11.96 -10.89
N GLU A 1118 19.56 -12.90 -10.90
CA GLU A 1118 18.92 -13.44 -9.67
C GLU A 1118 19.91 -14.04 -8.66
N LYS A 1119 21.02 -14.63 -9.14
CA LYS A 1119 22.06 -15.26 -8.30
C LYS A 1119 23.17 -14.31 -7.88
N HIS A 1120 23.20 -13.08 -8.40
CA HIS A 1120 24.25 -12.11 -8.13
C HIS A 1120 24.10 -11.51 -6.73
N PRO A 1121 25.20 -11.17 -6.01
CA PRO A 1121 25.12 -10.52 -4.70
C PRO A 1121 24.31 -9.20 -4.72
N GLN A 1122 24.33 -8.49 -5.84
CA GLN A 1122 23.62 -7.22 -6.07
C GLN A 1122 22.38 -7.39 -6.97
N SER A 1123 21.72 -8.56 -6.95
CA SER A 1123 20.66 -8.95 -7.91
C SER A 1123 19.55 -7.90 -8.11
N GLU A 1124 19.19 -7.18 -7.06
CA GLU A 1124 18.13 -6.16 -7.14
C GLU A 1124 18.55 -4.80 -7.68
N HIS A 1125 19.83 -4.44 -7.56
CA HIS A 1125 20.34 -3.19 -8.12
C HIS A 1125 20.90 -3.37 -9.52
N LEU A 1126 21.32 -4.60 -9.84
CA LEU A 1126 21.93 -4.93 -11.12
C LEU A 1126 20.96 -4.68 -12.27
N THR A 1127 21.17 -3.56 -12.95
CA THR A 1127 20.38 -3.16 -14.10
C THR A 1127 21.18 -3.42 -15.36
N ILE A 1128 20.61 -4.20 -16.28
CA ILE A 1128 21.19 -4.45 -17.59
C ILE A 1128 20.44 -3.57 -18.57
N TYR A 1129 21.14 -2.63 -19.19
CA TYR A 1129 20.62 -1.77 -20.24
C TYR A 1129 21.08 -2.32 -21.59
N TRP A 1130 20.20 -3.03 -22.29
CA TRP A 1130 20.52 -3.61 -23.61
C TRP A 1130 19.64 -3.07 -24.74
N LYS A 1131 18.48 -2.49 -24.43
CA LYS A 1131 17.50 -2.02 -25.43
C LYS A 1131 17.79 -0.61 -25.91
N TRP A 1132 17.89 -0.42 -27.22
CA TRP A 1132 17.94 0.89 -27.85
C TRP A 1132 16.56 1.49 -28.00
N VAL A 1133 16.38 2.75 -27.63
CA VAL A 1133 15.18 3.52 -27.99
C VAL A 1133 15.45 4.27 -29.29
N VAL A 1134 14.72 3.95 -30.36
CA VAL A 1134 14.95 4.50 -31.71
C VAL A 1134 13.65 4.99 -32.37
N PRO A 1135 13.66 6.06 -33.19
CA PRO A 1135 12.48 6.63 -33.85
C PRO A 1135 11.97 5.79 -35.03
N PHE A 1136 12.67 4.70 -35.37
CA PHE A 1136 12.31 3.78 -36.45
C PHE A 1136 12.31 2.34 -35.94
N SER A 1137 11.43 1.50 -36.50
CA SER A 1137 11.49 0.06 -36.28
C SER A 1137 12.64 -0.54 -37.09
N PRO A 1138 13.39 -1.51 -36.55
CA PRO A 1138 14.42 -2.21 -37.30
C PRO A 1138 13.81 -3.03 -38.44
N VAL A 1139 14.59 -3.26 -39.50
CA VAL A 1139 14.12 -4.06 -40.65
C VAL A 1139 14.21 -5.54 -40.28
N ILE A 1140 13.06 -6.20 -40.11
CA ILE A 1140 13.00 -7.60 -39.70
C ILE A 1140 13.25 -8.50 -40.92
N GLN A 1141 14.36 -9.23 -40.90
CA GLN A 1141 14.59 -10.37 -41.79
C GLN A 1141 13.88 -11.61 -41.21
N LYS A 1142 12.97 -12.17 -42.01
CA LYS A 1142 12.31 -13.45 -41.72
C LYS A 1142 13.26 -14.62 -41.87
#